data_AF-A0A3A0A6D2-F1
#
_entry.id   AF-A0A3A0A6D2-F1
#
_cell.length_a   1.000
_cell.length_b   1.000
_cell.length_c   1.000
_cell.angle_alpha   90.00
_cell.angle_beta   90.00
_cell.angle_gamma   90.00
#
_symmetry.space_group_name_H-M   'P 1'
#
loop_
_entity.id
_entity.type
_entity.pdbx_description
1 polymer ?
#
loop_
_entity_poly.entity_id
_entity_poly.type
_entity_poly.pdbx_seq_one_letter_code
_entity_poly.pdbx_strand_id
1 'polypeptide(L)'
;CYRLCREAIHRLPGHEDDQVLVGAVAPWNTQTMYTGNANGDWALYFRDILAELGPLECDGFALHTYTHGPDPALISSDEKLDPPFQNYHRHFRAYRDFLQAVPANMRHLPAYITETDQVTPWLDQNSGWVRRAYAEIHAWNQQPNNQRIRALALYRWPRLDRWYIDGKSGVIEDFHFALQNDYRWSNAIPVAVTSPQRVEERTGQAVTLSPPVAQEERQTLNTPAVAVARQNKKMRAAGRAEAQPQPPYQVEWLDDHFPSRLVTGEIITATLTLRNTGTLTWTWGGGNPFRLGYHYYRGRRRLSLAPARDLRTDLPEDVPPGATVTLTARIALPEEPGNYTLELDLAHEGVGWFKEQKSPVLTRWLTVEAPERPPGPSGEVVARDLPVPLFIDVTTRLPRSGTAYARRSLNQIRHVVISHTGAHPWLSLERIAQSHVAHGYPGIVYDFYVDPAGQVYRVSELENVAQPDQVWSEQGVNIALAGNFSVEPPPLAQLEATGRLCAWLAQNLGLAPDAIVGLGELTKRGDNPGATFYRTGGWKPAIVRQVQLHLAALNSTMEEPQPDEALLTSVTELRAERDALRKELARAEEERERLRIFNERLQIETANLRRELEIQPETSGHRLRIQNLIDKLPRDPHRYVERRAEDVQYIVINHTGVPPTVSWQEIARAHIVDWPGLLYDFCIDEQGAIYQTQPLTEVVETDQVYLSQAINIAFAGEFNRSVPREEQIYAGGQLIAWLMERFPAVTLEQVRGIREFIDHTSPGEQWMSGKRWKEDLLAAVRRAGGLVDPTEEERRLRQRIAELDEQLEAAQQLSLVQQQQKAKLEEENHRLKLELAEKTQLARGFVIPPPSLRNIADQLPRHPTLRYERRSLNQITHVAIHHTATPPTLGPERIAELHIAPDPGRGKEAWPGIGYHYFIHADGNIEQTNQLETASYHVYRHNGYSVGVVFSGSFMNGKIPTTAQLRSGAHLVAWLMQELQIPLARVWGHREFPENSTVCPGSEWTGGNRWRDLLFERIEQIQNGIGVKSIRHYLLLWQRDFPGPVARQDLVNAIGYIARFRPSVGFSVEDARYAEYVTIIGGEAGISADDEKFLRTHGCHVERIAGRNEDETGRLLAELVRQGRRFMNFDVDF
;
A
#
# COMPACT_ATOMS: atom_id res chain seq x y z
N CYS A 1 -22.83 -5.19 -0.83
CA CYS A 1 -21.37 -5.19 -1.12
C CYS A 1 -21.00 -4.10 -2.13
N TYR A 2 -21.45 -4.14 -3.38
CA TYR A 2 -21.07 -3.16 -4.40
C TYR A 2 -21.24 -1.69 -3.96
N ARG A 3 -22.42 -1.29 -3.42
CA ARG A 3 -22.64 0.08 -2.92
C ARG A 3 -21.64 0.51 -1.86
N LEU A 4 -21.28 -0.39 -0.93
CA LEU A 4 -20.30 -0.11 0.11
C LEU A 4 -18.91 0.14 -0.49
N CYS A 5 -18.51 -0.64 -1.49
CA CYS A 5 -17.25 -0.43 -2.19
C CYS A 5 -17.27 0.89 -2.97
N ARG A 6 -18.36 1.18 -3.69
CA ARG A 6 -18.55 2.42 -4.45
C ARG A 6 -18.45 3.64 -3.55
N GLU A 7 -19.21 3.66 -2.46
CA GLU A 7 -19.18 4.75 -1.48
C GLU A 7 -17.81 4.91 -0.82
N ALA A 8 -17.12 3.81 -0.52
CA ALA A 8 -15.78 3.88 0.08
C ALA A 8 -14.78 4.52 -0.89
N ILE A 9 -14.82 4.16 -2.18
CA ILE A 9 -13.94 4.71 -3.22
C ILE A 9 -14.23 6.20 -3.41
N HIS A 10 -15.49 6.59 -3.60
CA HIS A 10 -15.87 8.00 -3.79
C HIS A 10 -15.58 8.90 -2.59
N ARG A 11 -15.43 8.35 -1.39
CA ARG A 11 -15.05 9.10 -0.18
C ARG A 11 -13.54 9.36 -0.07
N LEU A 12 -12.71 8.73 -0.90
CA LEU A 12 -11.28 9.00 -0.92
C LEU A 12 -11.01 10.34 -1.65
N PRO A 13 -10.21 11.26 -1.07
CA PRO A 13 -9.88 12.51 -1.73
C PRO A 13 -9.24 12.29 -3.10
N GLY A 14 -9.77 12.93 -4.14
CA GLY A 14 -9.30 12.81 -5.53
C GLY A 14 -9.92 11.65 -6.32
N HIS A 15 -10.85 10.89 -5.71
CA HIS A 15 -11.56 9.76 -6.32
C HIS A 15 -13.08 9.96 -6.36
N GLU A 16 -13.56 11.18 -6.11
CA GLU A 16 -14.99 11.51 -6.06
C GLU A 16 -15.71 11.22 -7.38
N ASP A 17 -14.99 11.35 -8.50
CA ASP A 17 -15.50 11.18 -9.87
C ASP A 17 -15.13 9.83 -10.50
N ASP A 18 -14.46 8.93 -9.77
CA ASP A 18 -14.07 7.62 -10.29
C ASP A 18 -15.30 6.76 -10.62
N GLN A 19 -15.24 5.97 -11.69
CA GLN A 19 -16.35 5.06 -12.01
C GLN A 19 -16.16 3.70 -11.36
N VAL A 20 -17.07 3.32 -10.47
CA VAL A 20 -17.05 1.98 -9.85
C VAL A 20 -18.00 1.08 -10.60
N LEU A 21 -17.49 0.09 -11.32
CA LEU A 21 -18.28 -0.74 -12.23
C LEU A 21 -18.69 -2.05 -11.57
N VAL A 22 -19.95 -2.47 -11.75
CA VAL A 22 -20.36 -3.83 -11.38
C VAL A 22 -20.00 -4.80 -12.51
N GLY A 23 -19.25 -5.85 -12.19
CA GLY A 23 -18.85 -6.88 -13.16
C GLY A 23 -19.93 -7.96 -13.34
N ALA A 24 -20.22 -8.30 -14.59
CA ALA A 24 -20.99 -9.48 -14.93
C ALA A 24 -20.15 -10.75 -14.68
N VAL A 25 -20.81 -11.86 -14.36
CA VAL A 25 -20.17 -13.19 -14.42
C VAL A 25 -19.76 -13.49 -15.87
N ALA A 26 -18.74 -14.33 -16.06
CA ALA A 26 -18.40 -14.80 -17.41
C ALA A 26 -19.63 -15.44 -18.08
N PRO A 27 -19.86 -15.19 -19.39
CA PRO A 27 -20.93 -15.84 -20.12
C PRO A 27 -20.79 -17.36 -20.01
N TRP A 28 -21.94 -18.05 -20.04
CA TRP A 28 -22.05 -19.51 -19.93
C TRP A 28 -21.77 -20.09 -18.53
N ASN A 29 -21.51 -19.25 -17.52
CA ASN A 29 -21.33 -19.72 -16.15
C ASN A 29 -22.66 -20.11 -15.48
N THR A 30 -22.90 -21.42 -15.41
CA THR A 30 -24.11 -22.02 -14.82
C THR A 30 -24.05 -22.17 -13.29
N GLN A 31 -22.99 -21.71 -12.62
CA GLN A 31 -22.89 -21.76 -11.16
C GLN A 31 -23.75 -20.69 -10.46
N THR A 32 -24.50 -19.88 -11.22
CA THR A 32 -25.34 -18.78 -10.73
C THR A 32 -26.74 -19.23 -10.29
N MET A 33 -26.87 -20.43 -9.72
CA MET A 33 -28.16 -20.99 -9.31
C MET A 33 -28.68 -20.38 -8.00
N TYR A 34 -29.91 -19.87 -8.00
CA TYR A 34 -30.66 -19.41 -6.83
C TYR A 34 -32.17 -19.53 -7.05
N THR A 35 -32.97 -19.27 -6.02
CA THR A 35 -34.44 -19.28 -6.12
C THR A 35 -34.91 -18.27 -7.16
N GLY A 36 -35.49 -18.74 -8.27
CA GLY A 36 -35.86 -17.91 -9.43
C GLY A 36 -34.92 -18.04 -10.63
N ASN A 37 -33.73 -18.63 -10.46
CA ASN A 37 -32.76 -18.93 -11.51
C ASN A 37 -32.19 -20.35 -11.38
N ALA A 38 -33.06 -21.36 -11.49
CA ALA A 38 -32.70 -22.75 -11.20
C ALA A 38 -31.67 -23.37 -12.15
N ASN A 39 -31.52 -22.82 -13.37
CA ASN A 39 -30.56 -23.32 -14.36
C ASN A 39 -29.21 -22.59 -14.32
N GLY A 40 -29.06 -21.56 -13.47
CA GLY A 40 -27.87 -20.71 -13.47
C GLY A 40 -27.74 -19.90 -14.76
N ASP A 41 -28.86 -19.32 -15.23
CA ASP A 41 -28.86 -18.37 -16.33
C ASP A 41 -28.04 -17.13 -15.94
N TRP A 42 -26.89 -16.97 -16.57
CA TRP A 42 -25.92 -15.92 -16.29
C TRP A 42 -26.42 -14.53 -16.71
N ALA A 43 -27.26 -14.43 -17.74
CA ALA A 43 -27.83 -13.17 -18.19
C ALA A 43 -28.97 -12.72 -17.26
N LEU A 44 -29.79 -13.69 -16.82
CA LEU A 44 -30.80 -13.48 -15.78
C LEU A 44 -30.15 -13.01 -14.46
N TYR A 45 -29.07 -13.68 -14.04
CA TYR A 45 -28.33 -13.27 -12.84
C TYR A 45 -27.80 -11.84 -12.94
N PHE A 46 -27.22 -11.46 -14.08
CA PHE A 46 -26.74 -10.11 -14.31
C PHE A 46 -27.87 -9.06 -14.26
N ARG A 47 -29.01 -9.35 -14.90
CA ARG A 47 -30.20 -8.49 -14.83
C ARG A 47 -30.67 -8.29 -13.40
N ASP A 48 -30.77 -9.37 -12.64
CA ASP A 48 -31.29 -9.33 -11.28
C ASP A 48 -30.34 -8.55 -10.35
N ILE A 49 -29.01 -8.67 -10.52
CA ILE A 49 -28.03 -7.80 -9.83
C ILE A 49 -28.28 -6.32 -10.15
N LEU A 50 -28.41 -5.97 -11.42
CA LEU A 50 -28.65 -4.59 -11.87
C LEU A 50 -29.97 -4.03 -11.30
N ALA A 51 -31.03 -4.85 -11.33
CA ALA A 51 -32.33 -4.47 -10.80
C ALA A 51 -32.27 -4.18 -9.29
N GLU A 52 -31.55 -5.00 -8.52
CA GLU A 52 -31.33 -4.79 -7.08
C GLU A 52 -30.49 -3.55 -6.78
N LEU A 53 -29.50 -3.23 -7.63
CA LEU A 53 -28.67 -2.03 -7.46
C LEU A 53 -29.42 -0.74 -7.79
N GLY A 54 -30.23 -0.73 -8.84
CA GLY A 54 -30.98 0.44 -9.29
C GLY A 54 -30.13 1.50 -10.02
N PRO A 55 -30.78 2.50 -10.65
CA PRO A 55 -30.12 3.41 -11.59
C PRO A 55 -29.31 4.55 -10.94
N LEU A 56 -29.55 4.87 -9.67
CA LEU A 56 -28.92 6.02 -8.99
C LEU A 56 -27.62 5.66 -8.26
N GLU A 57 -27.40 4.38 -8.02
CA GLU A 57 -26.32 3.90 -7.14
C GLU A 57 -25.36 2.97 -7.90
N CYS A 58 -25.32 3.08 -9.23
CA CYS A 58 -24.47 2.30 -10.13
C CYS A 58 -23.84 3.21 -11.18
N ASP A 59 -22.51 3.29 -11.23
CA ASP A 59 -21.80 4.18 -12.18
C ASP A 59 -21.70 3.62 -13.59
N GLY A 60 -21.94 2.30 -13.74
CA GLY A 60 -21.73 1.55 -14.96
C GLY A 60 -21.49 0.07 -14.68
N PHE A 61 -21.28 -0.69 -15.74
CA PHE A 61 -21.05 -2.14 -15.63
C PHE A 61 -20.01 -2.63 -16.61
N ALA A 62 -19.36 -3.72 -16.20
CA ALA A 62 -18.31 -4.41 -16.92
C ALA A 62 -18.81 -5.78 -17.38
N LEU A 63 -18.57 -6.11 -18.65
CA LEU A 63 -18.99 -7.32 -19.33
C LEU A 63 -17.77 -8.14 -19.72
N HIS A 64 -17.96 -9.46 -19.80
CA HIS A 64 -16.98 -10.37 -20.35
C HIS A 64 -17.58 -11.05 -21.58
N THR A 65 -16.81 -11.22 -22.64
CA THR A 65 -17.28 -11.95 -23.83
C THR A 65 -16.12 -12.61 -24.55
N TYR A 66 -16.35 -13.77 -25.16
CA TYR A 66 -15.27 -14.57 -25.74
C TYR A 66 -15.71 -15.30 -27.01
N THR A 67 -14.77 -15.71 -27.86
CA THR A 67 -15.05 -16.71 -28.91
C THR A 67 -14.60 -18.09 -28.47
N HIS A 68 -15.26 -19.14 -28.96
CA HIS A 68 -14.84 -20.51 -28.69
C HIS A 68 -13.87 -20.96 -29.79
N GLY A 69 -12.65 -20.41 -29.75
CA GLY A 69 -11.61 -20.66 -30.73
C GLY A 69 -11.15 -19.39 -31.46
N PRO A 70 -10.02 -19.49 -32.19
CA PRO A 70 -9.29 -18.34 -32.74
C PRO A 70 -9.82 -17.81 -34.07
N ASP A 71 -10.86 -18.43 -34.65
CA ASP A 71 -11.39 -18.04 -35.95
C ASP A 71 -12.08 -16.65 -35.85
N PRO A 72 -11.60 -15.62 -36.58
CA PRO A 72 -12.19 -14.29 -36.57
C PRO A 72 -13.66 -14.24 -37.00
N ALA A 73 -14.15 -15.24 -37.76
CA ALA A 73 -15.55 -15.32 -38.15
C ALA A 73 -16.49 -15.49 -36.94
N LEU A 74 -15.98 -16.07 -35.84
CA LEU A 74 -16.72 -16.27 -34.60
C LEU A 74 -17.07 -14.96 -33.88
N ILE A 75 -16.36 -13.85 -34.18
CA ILE A 75 -16.69 -12.52 -33.65
C ILE A 75 -18.08 -12.07 -34.07
N SER A 76 -18.43 -12.31 -35.33
CA SER A 76 -19.70 -11.90 -35.94
C SER A 76 -20.72 -13.06 -36.01
N SER A 77 -20.43 -14.20 -35.38
CA SER A 77 -21.31 -15.37 -35.41
C SER A 77 -22.57 -15.16 -34.59
N ASP A 78 -23.72 -15.52 -35.18
CA ASP A 78 -25.03 -15.54 -34.52
C ASP A 78 -25.38 -16.93 -33.94
N GLU A 79 -24.41 -17.86 -33.90
CA GLU A 79 -24.59 -19.19 -33.32
C GLU A 79 -25.09 -19.11 -31.87
N LYS A 80 -26.09 -19.93 -31.54
CA LYS A 80 -26.74 -19.98 -30.23
C LYS A 80 -26.24 -21.17 -29.42
N LEU A 81 -26.37 -21.07 -28.10
CA LEU A 81 -26.05 -22.18 -27.20
C LEU A 81 -27.05 -23.33 -27.34
N ASP A 82 -26.67 -24.49 -26.81
CA ASP A 82 -27.59 -25.60 -26.67
C ASP A 82 -28.64 -25.34 -25.57
N PRO A 83 -29.78 -26.06 -25.60
CA PRO A 83 -30.75 -26.03 -24.51
C PRO A 83 -30.09 -26.30 -23.14
N PRO A 84 -30.49 -25.57 -22.06
CA PRO A 84 -31.66 -24.68 -21.96
C PRO A 84 -31.41 -23.22 -22.37
N PHE A 85 -30.26 -22.88 -22.95
CA PHE A 85 -29.84 -21.50 -23.22
C PHE A 85 -29.91 -21.09 -24.70
N GLN A 86 -30.74 -21.75 -25.49
CA GLN A 86 -30.83 -21.59 -26.95
C GLN A 86 -31.17 -20.18 -27.45
N ASN A 87 -31.53 -19.25 -26.57
CA ASN A 87 -31.77 -17.85 -26.91
C ASN A 87 -30.49 -17.00 -26.88
N TYR A 88 -29.44 -17.44 -26.18
CA TYR A 88 -28.19 -16.70 -26.00
C TYR A 88 -27.12 -17.11 -27.00
N HIS A 89 -26.28 -16.15 -27.37
CA HIS A 89 -25.18 -16.35 -28.30
C HIS A 89 -24.03 -17.14 -27.67
N ARG A 90 -23.39 -17.97 -28.51
CA ARG A 90 -22.30 -18.88 -28.12
C ARG A 90 -20.92 -18.24 -28.16
N HIS A 91 -20.74 -17.17 -28.93
CA HIS A 91 -19.42 -16.55 -29.12
C HIS A 91 -19.44 -15.07 -28.68
N PHE A 92 -18.64 -14.23 -29.35
CA PHE A 92 -18.39 -12.84 -28.96
C PHE A 92 -19.68 -12.02 -28.84
N ARG A 93 -20.71 -12.29 -29.64
CA ARG A 93 -22.01 -11.60 -29.57
C ARG A 93 -22.82 -11.87 -28.31
N ALA A 94 -22.33 -12.69 -27.37
CA ALA A 94 -22.88 -12.79 -26.01
C ALA A 94 -22.96 -11.43 -25.29
N TYR A 95 -22.14 -10.44 -25.66
CA TYR A 95 -22.27 -9.06 -25.16
C TYR A 95 -23.66 -8.47 -25.44
N ARG A 96 -24.32 -8.85 -26.55
CA ARG A 96 -25.66 -8.38 -26.91
C ARG A 96 -26.72 -8.91 -25.96
N ASP A 97 -26.55 -10.16 -25.51
CA ASP A 97 -27.47 -10.78 -24.54
C ASP A 97 -27.36 -10.09 -23.19
N PHE A 98 -26.13 -9.76 -22.75
CA PHE A 98 -25.92 -8.94 -21.56
C PHE A 98 -26.57 -7.57 -21.67
N LEU A 99 -26.36 -6.84 -22.78
CA LEU A 99 -26.95 -5.52 -23.00
C LEU A 99 -28.48 -5.57 -23.09
N GLN A 100 -29.04 -6.62 -23.67
CA GLN A 100 -30.48 -6.83 -23.71
C GLN A 100 -31.06 -7.10 -22.30
N ALA A 101 -30.28 -7.77 -21.44
CA ALA A 101 -30.63 -8.04 -20.05
C ALA A 101 -30.61 -6.78 -19.16
N VAL A 102 -29.98 -5.67 -19.58
CA VAL A 102 -29.94 -4.42 -18.80
C VAL A 102 -31.34 -3.82 -18.65
N PRO A 103 -31.79 -3.53 -17.40
CA PRO A 103 -33.08 -2.87 -17.15
C PRO A 103 -33.21 -1.54 -17.90
N ALA A 104 -34.41 -1.25 -18.42
CA ALA A 104 -34.64 -0.09 -19.29
C ALA A 104 -34.23 1.26 -18.65
N ASN A 105 -34.47 1.42 -17.35
CA ASN A 105 -34.08 2.61 -16.58
C ASN A 105 -32.56 2.72 -16.35
N MET A 106 -31.77 1.72 -16.69
CA MET A 106 -30.30 1.69 -16.51
C MET A 106 -29.53 1.69 -17.84
N ARG A 107 -30.22 1.69 -18.98
CA ARG A 107 -29.57 1.69 -20.32
C ARG A 107 -28.81 2.98 -20.66
N HIS A 108 -28.96 4.02 -19.83
CA HIS A 108 -28.20 5.25 -19.93
C HIS A 108 -26.79 5.14 -19.30
N LEU A 109 -26.57 4.12 -18.47
CA LEU A 109 -25.29 3.88 -17.80
C LEU A 109 -24.21 3.41 -18.79
N PRO A 110 -22.93 3.69 -18.52
CA PRO A 110 -21.84 3.24 -19.38
C PRO A 110 -21.61 1.73 -19.29
N ALA A 111 -21.39 1.10 -20.43
CA ALA A 111 -21.02 -0.31 -20.56
C ALA A 111 -19.56 -0.45 -20.99
N TYR A 112 -18.84 -1.37 -20.35
CA TYR A 112 -17.44 -1.67 -20.65
C TYR A 112 -17.29 -3.17 -20.91
N ILE A 113 -16.53 -3.59 -21.91
CA ILE A 113 -16.07 -4.97 -22.02
C ILE A 113 -14.65 -5.00 -21.47
N THR A 114 -14.47 -5.52 -20.26
CA THR A 114 -13.19 -5.48 -19.53
C THR A 114 -12.36 -6.74 -19.70
N GLU A 115 -12.94 -7.77 -20.32
CA GLU A 115 -12.27 -9.03 -20.60
C GLU A 115 -12.80 -9.63 -21.89
N THR A 116 -11.90 -9.87 -22.86
CA THR A 116 -12.22 -10.64 -24.06
C THR A 116 -11.02 -11.41 -24.60
N ASP A 117 -11.27 -12.65 -25.06
CA ASP A 117 -10.30 -13.53 -25.70
C ASP A 117 -11.01 -14.62 -26.55
N GLN A 118 -10.22 -15.57 -27.04
CA GLN A 118 -10.64 -16.67 -27.92
C GLN A 118 -10.76 -18.04 -27.20
N VAL A 119 -10.81 -18.05 -25.86
CA VAL A 119 -10.83 -19.24 -24.97
C VAL A 119 -9.71 -20.25 -25.30
N THR A 120 -8.69 -19.80 -26.03
CA THR A 120 -7.47 -20.50 -26.36
C THR A 120 -6.30 -19.53 -26.18
N PRO A 121 -5.11 -20.01 -25.80
CA PRO A 121 -3.95 -19.13 -25.67
C PRO A 121 -3.72 -18.37 -26.98
N TRP A 122 -3.38 -17.08 -26.86
CA TRP A 122 -2.96 -16.30 -28.02
C TRP A 122 -1.79 -16.99 -28.72
N LEU A 123 -1.89 -17.17 -30.02
CA LEU A 123 -0.75 -17.58 -30.84
C LEU A 123 -0.01 -16.32 -31.28
N ASP A 124 1.31 -16.41 -31.46
CA ASP A 124 2.09 -15.30 -32.01
C ASP A 124 1.87 -15.19 -33.53
N GLN A 125 0.66 -14.77 -33.91
CA GLN A 125 0.26 -14.60 -35.30
C GLN A 125 -0.79 -13.50 -35.41
N ASN A 126 -0.80 -12.79 -36.53
CA ASN A 126 -1.86 -11.86 -36.87
C ASN A 126 -3.06 -12.63 -37.45
N SER A 127 -4.00 -13.02 -36.59
CA SER A 127 -5.19 -13.77 -37.01
C SER A 127 -6.28 -12.89 -37.62
N GLY A 128 -6.25 -11.57 -37.39
CA GLY A 128 -7.34 -10.67 -37.74
C GLY A 128 -8.51 -10.68 -36.74
N TRP A 129 -8.36 -11.42 -35.64
CA TRP A 129 -9.37 -11.54 -34.59
C TRP A 129 -9.57 -10.21 -33.87
N VAL A 130 -8.48 -9.54 -33.47
CA VAL A 130 -8.52 -8.31 -32.67
C VAL A 130 -9.16 -7.18 -33.47
N ARG A 131 -8.70 -6.93 -34.69
CA ARG A 131 -9.28 -5.89 -35.54
C ARG A 131 -10.77 -6.10 -35.80
N ARG A 132 -11.21 -7.35 -35.95
CA ARG A 132 -12.61 -7.69 -36.18
C ARG A 132 -13.46 -7.50 -34.93
N ALA A 133 -12.94 -7.81 -33.74
CA ALA A 133 -13.61 -7.53 -32.47
C ALA A 133 -13.89 -6.03 -32.29
N TYR A 134 -12.89 -5.18 -32.53
CA TYR A 134 -13.06 -3.72 -32.47
C TYR A 134 -14.04 -3.20 -33.55
N ALA A 135 -13.96 -3.73 -34.78
CA ALA A 135 -14.89 -3.36 -35.85
C ALA A 135 -16.35 -3.72 -35.52
N GLU A 136 -16.61 -4.88 -34.92
CA GLU A 136 -17.95 -5.30 -34.47
C GLU A 136 -18.51 -4.36 -33.40
N ILE A 137 -17.70 -3.98 -32.40
CA ILE A 137 -18.13 -3.01 -31.36
C ILE A 137 -18.36 -1.61 -31.95
N HIS A 138 -17.53 -1.19 -32.88
CA HIS A 138 -17.76 0.07 -33.59
C HIS A 138 -19.09 0.04 -34.36
N ALA A 139 -19.35 -1.03 -35.13
CA ALA A 139 -20.59 -1.21 -35.87
C ALA A 139 -21.83 -1.22 -34.94
N TRP A 140 -21.73 -1.87 -33.78
CA TRP A 140 -22.77 -1.83 -32.75
C TRP A 140 -23.04 -0.40 -32.26
N ASN A 141 -21.98 0.36 -31.97
CA ASN A 141 -22.07 1.73 -31.46
C ASN A 141 -22.59 2.75 -32.49
N GLN A 142 -22.53 2.45 -33.80
CA GLN A 142 -23.12 3.31 -34.84
C GLN A 142 -24.64 3.19 -34.95
N GLN A 143 -25.23 2.13 -34.41
CA GLN A 143 -26.68 1.95 -34.48
C GLN A 143 -27.41 2.92 -33.53
N PRO A 144 -28.42 3.66 -34.02
CA PRO A 144 -29.24 4.51 -33.18
C PRO A 144 -29.92 3.69 -32.06
N ASN A 145 -29.96 4.25 -30.85
CA ASN A 145 -30.58 3.65 -29.66
C ASN A 145 -29.85 2.45 -29.03
N ASN A 146 -28.73 1.98 -29.61
CA ASN A 146 -27.90 1.00 -28.94
C ASN A 146 -27.22 1.61 -27.71
N GLN A 147 -27.18 0.84 -26.61
CA GLN A 147 -26.38 1.23 -25.45
C GLN A 147 -24.90 1.19 -25.84
N ARG A 148 -24.24 2.34 -25.71
CA ARG A 148 -22.86 2.54 -26.16
C ARG A 148 -21.89 1.78 -25.26
N ILE A 149 -21.02 1.00 -25.90
CA ILE A 149 -19.89 0.31 -25.26
C ILE A 149 -18.69 1.25 -25.33
N ARG A 150 -18.10 1.57 -24.17
CA ARG A 150 -17.05 2.59 -24.02
C ARG A 150 -15.63 2.05 -24.12
N ALA A 151 -15.43 0.77 -23.80
CA ALA A 151 -14.13 0.12 -23.94
C ALA A 151 -14.28 -1.37 -24.28
N LEU A 152 -13.24 -1.92 -24.92
CA LEU A 152 -13.03 -3.34 -25.19
C LEU A 152 -11.59 -3.69 -24.79
N ALA A 153 -11.40 -4.46 -23.71
CA ALA A 153 -10.08 -4.82 -23.21
C ALA A 153 -9.74 -6.29 -23.50
N LEU A 154 -8.57 -6.53 -24.10
CA LEU A 154 -8.07 -7.87 -24.41
C LEU A 154 -7.48 -8.56 -23.16
N TYR A 155 -7.77 -9.84 -22.99
CA TYR A 155 -7.24 -10.66 -21.89
C TYR A 155 -6.12 -11.59 -22.39
N ARG A 156 -4.86 -11.50 -21.92
CA ARG A 156 -4.29 -10.55 -20.96
C ARG A 156 -2.90 -10.08 -21.41
N TRP A 157 -2.50 -8.85 -21.09
CA TRP A 157 -1.22 -8.30 -21.55
C TRP A 157 0.02 -9.00 -20.94
N PRO A 158 0.24 -9.00 -19.62
CA PRO A 158 1.51 -9.46 -19.01
C PRO A 158 1.66 -11.00 -19.02
N ARG A 159 2.91 -11.47 -18.98
CA ARG A 159 3.32 -12.89 -18.90
C ARG A 159 3.04 -13.55 -17.54
N LEU A 160 1.78 -13.56 -17.12
CA LEU A 160 1.35 -14.10 -15.82
C LEU A 160 0.71 -15.48 -15.91
N ASP A 161 0.16 -15.85 -17.07
CA ASP A 161 -0.35 -17.19 -17.36
C ASP A 161 -0.21 -17.49 -18.85
N ARG A 162 -0.77 -18.61 -19.29
CA ARG A 162 -0.75 -19.06 -20.68
C ARG A 162 -1.42 -18.07 -21.67
N TRP A 163 -2.30 -17.16 -21.23
CA TRP A 163 -3.12 -16.25 -22.06
C TRP A 163 -2.44 -14.88 -22.27
N TYR A 164 -1.15 -14.76 -22.03
CA TYR A 164 -0.40 -13.51 -22.22
C TYR A 164 -0.34 -13.04 -23.69
N ILE A 165 -0.22 -11.73 -23.91
CA ILE A 165 0.01 -11.09 -25.22
C ILE A 165 1.45 -10.56 -25.32
N ASP A 166 2.09 -10.19 -24.21
CA ASP A 166 3.43 -9.61 -24.18
C ASP A 166 4.50 -10.50 -24.85
N GLY A 167 5.06 -10.00 -25.96
CA GLY A 167 5.99 -10.71 -26.83
C GLY A 167 5.36 -11.46 -28.00
N LYS A 168 4.05 -11.36 -28.22
CA LYS A 168 3.34 -11.93 -29.38
C LYS A 168 3.14 -10.85 -30.45
N SER A 169 4.17 -10.64 -31.24
CA SER A 169 4.24 -9.62 -32.30
C SER A 169 3.04 -9.65 -33.24
N GLY A 170 2.55 -10.83 -33.62
CA GLY A 170 1.42 -10.95 -34.54
C GLY A 170 0.09 -10.43 -33.95
N VAL A 171 -0.15 -10.62 -32.65
CA VAL A 171 -1.35 -10.11 -31.97
C VAL A 171 -1.25 -8.59 -31.79
N ILE A 172 -0.05 -8.10 -31.47
CA ILE A 172 0.23 -6.67 -31.34
C ILE A 172 0.05 -5.94 -32.68
N GLU A 173 0.51 -6.55 -33.78
CA GLU A 173 0.28 -6.04 -35.14
C GLU A 173 -1.21 -5.98 -35.50
N ASP A 174 -1.98 -7.03 -35.19
CA ASP A 174 -3.44 -7.03 -35.39
C ASP A 174 -4.13 -5.91 -34.59
N PHE A 175 -3.67 -5.67 -33.36
CA PHE A 175 -4.16 -4.56 -32.54
C PHE A 175 -3.79 -3.19 -33.13
N HIS A 176 -2.57 -3.02 -33.64
CA HIS A 176 -2.18 -1.80 -34.36
C HIS A 176 -3.07 -1.53 -35.58
N PHE A 177 -3.39 -2.57 -36.38
CA PHE A 177 -4.34 -2.42 -37.49
C PHE A 177 -5.74 -2.01 -37.01
N ALA A 178 -6.20 -2.52 -35.87
CA ALA A 178 -7.46 -2.07 -35.28
C ALA A 178 -7.45 -0.56 -34.97
N LEU A 179 -6.36 -0.07 -34.35
CA LEU A 179 -6.23 1.34 -33.95
C LEU A 179 -6.12 2.31 -35.13
N GLN A 180 -5.57 1.87 -36.27
CA GLN A 180 -5.50 2.67 -37.50
C GLN A 180 -6.86 3.08 -38.07
N ASN A 181 -7.96 2.41 -37.69
CA ASN A 181 -9.30 2.70 -38.18
C ASN A 181 -9.99 3.88 -37.47
N ASP A 182 -9.38 4.47 -36.43
CA ASP A 182 -9.87 5.66 -35.70
C ASP A 182 -11.39 5.62 -35.40
N TYR A 183 -11.82 4.57 -34.70
CA TYR A 183 -13.22 4.35 -34.38
C TYR A 183 -13.79 5.46 -33.48
N ARG A 184 -14.69 6.30 -34.03
CA ARG A 184 -15.34 7.43 -33.31
C ARG A 184 -16.85 7.26 -33.18
N TRP A 185 -17.44 7.84 -32.12
CA TRP A 185 -18.89 7.97 -31.99
C TRP A 185 -19.43 9.10 -32.88
N SER A 186 -20.57 8.88 -33.54
CA SER A 186 -21.27 9.92 -34.28
C SER A 186 -22.09 10.80 -33.31
N ASN A 187 -21.79 12.11 -33.28
CA ASN A 187 -22.54 13.11 -32.52
C ASN A 187 -23.51 13.84 -33.46
N ALA A 188 -24.64 13.21 -33.79
CA ALA A 188 -25.72 13.88 -34.51
C ALA A 188 -26.78 14.42 -33.53
N ILE A 189 -26.82 15.74 -33.34
CA ILE A 189 -27.94 16.46 -32.71
C ILE A 189 -28.76 17.08 -33.85
N PRO A 190 -30.09 16.90 -33.93
CA PRO A 190 -30.93 17.58 -34.92
C PRO A 190 -30.98 19.09 -34.65
N VAL A 191 -30.70 19.88 -35.70
CA VAL A 191 -30.73 21.35 -35.69
C VAL A 191 -32.19 21.84 -35.67
N ALA A 192 -32.49 22.77 -34.74
CA ALA A 192 -33.65 23.68 -34.84
C ALA A 192 -33.15 25.13 -34.79
N VAL A 193 -33.75 25.98 -35.63
CA VAL A 193 -33.28 27.31 -36.06
C VAL A 193 -33.94 28.44 -35.25
N THR A 194 -33.23 29.59 -35.15
CA THR A 194 -33.62 30.99 -34.76
C THR A 194 -33.62 31.32 -33.25
N SER A 195 -33.13 32.45 -32.71
CA SER A 195 -32.42 33.68 -33.16
C SER A 195 -32.05 34.51 -31.88
N PRO A 196 -31.24 35.59 -31.95
CA PRO A 196 -30.22 35.90 -30.92
C PRO A 196 -30.46 37.16 -30.07
N GLN A 197 -29.89 37.18 -28.86
CA GLN A 197 -29.50 38.36 -28.06
C GLN A 197 -28.44 37.90 -27.03
N ARG A 198 -27.41 38.64 -26.59
CA ARG A 198 -26.70 39.84 -27.05
C ARG A 198 -25.39 39.86 -26.21
N VAL A 199 -24.30 40.24 -26.83
CA VAL A 199 -22.93 40.39 -26.28
C VAL A 199 -22.84 41.54 -25.27
N GLU A 200 -21.98 41.39 -24.25
CA GLU A 200 -21.09 42.41 -23.63
C GLU A 200 -20.06 41.63 -22.77
N GLU A 201 -18.89 41.23 -23.28
CA GLU A 201 -17.64 41.99 -23.46
C GLU A 201 -17.32 43.09 -22.43
N ARG A 202 -16.22 42.87 -21.67
CA ARG A 202 -15.02 43.75 -21.60
C ARG A 202 -13.96 43.08 -20.71
N THR A 203 -12.88 42.52 -21.27
CA THR A 203 -11.55 43.17 -21.49
C THR A 203 -10.95 43.74 -20.21
N GLY A 204 -9.71 43.48 -19.78
CA GLY A 204 -8.55 42.86 -20.40
C GLY A 204 -7.28 43.50 -19.80
N GLN A 205 -6.22 42.69 -19.69
CA GLN A 205 -4.78 43.05 -19.65
C GLN A 205 -4.22 43.78 -18.41
N ALA A 206 -2.92 43.73 -18.09
CA ALA A 206 -1.79 42.79 -18.23
C ALA A 206 -0.54 43.53 -17.67
N VAL A 207 0.47 42.76 -17.19
CA VAL A 207 1.91 43.09 -17.03
C VAL A 207 2.27 44.20 -15.99
N THR A 208 3.35 44.18 -15.19
CA THR A 208 4.77 43.81 -15.46
C THR A 208 5.64 43.95 -14.17
N LEU A 209 6.73 43.15 -14.14
CA LEU A 209 8.09 43.44 -13.61
C LEU A 209 8.46 43.24 -12.11
N SER A 210 9.50 42.42 -11.91
CA SER A 210 10.41 42.32 -10.75
C SER A 210 11.79 42.92 -11.10
N PRO A 211 12.84 42.78 -10.26
CA PRO A 211 13.31 43.55 -9.08
C PRO A 211 14.58 44.40 -9.42
N PRO A 212 15.34 45.04 -8.48
CA PRO A 212 16.52 44.40 -7.82
C PRO A 212 17.13 45.03 -6.49
N VAL A 213 17.92 44.21 -5.77
CA VAL A 213 19.29 44.43 -5.16
C VAL A 213 19.61 45.49 -4.05
N ALA A 214 19.90 44.97 -2.83
CA ALA A 214 21.12 45.00 -1.96
C ALA A 214 21.80 46.25 -1.31
N GLN A 215 22.49 45.93 -0.18
CA GLN A 215 23.65 46.57 0.53
C GLN A 215 23.36 47.77 1.49
N GLU A 216 24.03 48.04 2.63
CA GLU A 216 25.19 47.48 3.38
C GLU A 216 25.37 48.20 4.77
N GLU A 217 26.01 47.50 5.72
CA GLU A 217 27.10 47.88 6.67
C GLU A 217 27.04 48.82 7.92
N ARG A 218 27.77 48.32 8.96
CA ARG A 218 28.57 48.92 10.10
C ARG A 218 27.91 49.21 11.46
N GLN A 219 28.25 48.50 12.56
CA GLN A 219 29.42 48.59 13.50
C GLN A 219 29.41 49.88 14.38
N THR A 220 29.66 49.97 15.70
CA THR A 220 30.09 49.10 16.83
C THR A 220 30.07 49.94 18.16
N LEU A 221 30.13 49.25 19.32
CA LEU A 221 30.77 49.61 20.63
C LEU A 221 30.03 50.31 21.81
N ASN A 222 30.09 49.58 22.94
CA ASN A 222 30.37 49.95 24.35
C ASN A 222 29.27 50.27 25.40
N THR A 223 29.23 49.36 26.39
CA THR A 223 28.78 49.36 27.81
C THR A 223 29.59 50.34 28.71
N PRO A 224 29.40 50.50 30.06
CA PRO A 224 28.77 49.60 31.05
C PRO A 224 27.91 50.23 32.20
N ALA A 225 27.40 49.33 33.06
CA ALA A 225 27.30 49.43 34.53
C ALA A 225 25.98 49.80 35.26
N VAL A 226 25.64 48.92 36.23
CA VAL A 226 25.12 49.16 37.60
C VAL A 226 23.65 49.57 37.77
N ALA A 227 22.86 48.58 38.20
CA ALA A 227 22.08 48.50 39.43
C ALA A 227 21.15 49.65 39.93
N VAL A 228 20.09 49.18 40.59
CA VAL A 228 19.40 49.77 41.75
C VAL A 228 18.10 50.58 41.51
N ALA A 229 17.06 50.04 42.18
CA ALA A 229 15.95 50.71 42.86
C ALA A 229 14.75 51.27 42.08
N ARG A 230 13.57 50.74 42.46
CA ARG A 230 12.50 51.40 43.27
C ARG A 230 11.31 50.44 43.26
N GLN A 231 10.92 49.73 44.33
CA GLN A 231 10.57 50.13 45.70
C GLN A 231 9.70 51.39 45.77
N ASN A 232 8.39 51.21 46.01
CA ASN A 232 7.73 51.55 47.27
C ASN A 232 6.26 51.96 47.09
N LYS A 233 5.36 51.15 47.67
CA LYS A 233 4.34 51.71 48.59
C LYS A 233 3.78 50.60 49.48
N LYS A 234 4.29 50.53 50.70
CA LYS A 234 3.51 50.27 51.93
C LYS A 234 4.38 50.61 53.14
N MET A 235 4.33 51.88 53.53
CA MET A 235 4.68 52.34 54.88
C MET A 235 3.43 52.97 55.49
N ARG A 236 2.97 52.36 56.58
CA ARG A 236 2.58 53.04 57.82
C ARG A 236 2.46 52.00 58.92
N ALA A 237 3.52 51.91 59.73
CA ALA A 237 3.54 51.65 61.17
C ALA A 237 4.93 51.08 61.54
N ALA A 238 5.82 51.94 62.03
CA ALA A 238 7.03 51.53 62.72
C ALA A 238 7.04 52.25 64.08
N GLY A 239 6.82 51.46 65.13
CA GLY A 239 7.27 51.73 66.49
C GLY A 239 8.49 50.85 66.78
N ARG A 240 9.50 51.45 67.42
CA ARG A 240 10.84 50.95 67.79
C ARG A 240 10.92 49.49 68.29
N ALA A 241 12.04 48.82 67.98
CA ALA A 241 12.58 47.71 68.78
C ALA A 241 14.12 47.77 68.82
N GLU A 242 14.67 47.55 70.01
CA GLU A 242 16.07 47.68 70.45
C GLU A 242 16.97 46.52 69.98
N ALA A 243 18.30 46.75 69.96
CA ALA A 243 19.31 45.75 69.64
C ALA A 243 19.50 44.74 70.79
N GLN A 244 19.41 43.45 70.49
CA GLN A 244 19.66 42.36 71.45
C GLN A 244 21.17 42.07 71.61
N PRO A 245 21.65 41.71 72.82
CA PRO A 245 23.05 41.35 73.06
C PRO A 245 23.42 40.02 72.35
N GLN A 246 24.62 39.97 71.75
CA GLN A 246 25.12 38.79 71.02
C GLN A 246 25.42 37.62 71.98
N PRO A 247 24.94 36.39 71.70
CA PRO A 247 25.18 35.23 72.55
C PRO A 247 26.63 34.72 72.51
N PRO A 248 27.14 34.12 73.61
CA PRO A 248 28.54 33.71 73.72
C PRO A 248 28.95 32.54 72.82
N TYR A 249 28.05 31.59 72.59
CA TYR A 249 28.25 30.44 71.70
C TYR A 249 27.41 30.64 70.44
N GLN A 250 28.03 31.17 69.37
CA GLN A 250 27.33 31.40 68.12
C GLN A 250 28.24 31.16 66.91
N VAL A 251 27.82 30.22 66.06
CA VAL A 251 28.45 29.92 64.78
C VAL A 251 27.56 30.37 63.63
N GLU A 252 28.19 30.90 62.58
CA GLU A 252 27.59 31.10 61.27
C GLU A 252 28.27 30.14 60.29
N TRP A 253 27.49 29.35 59.55
CA TRP A 253 27.98 28.40 58.56
C TRP A 253 28.00 29.09 57.20
N LEU A 254 29.19 29.28 56.64
CA LEU A 254 29.37 30.07 55.41
C LEU A 254 29.35 29.20 54.15
N ASP A 255 29.94 28.01 54.22
CA ASP A 255 30.07 27.14 53.06
C ASP A 255 30.28 25.67 53.46
N ASP A 256 29.78 24.75 52.63
CA ASP A 256 29.89 23.31 52.89
C ASP A 256 29.91 22.44 51.63
N HIS A 257 31.03 21.74 51.44
CA HIS A 257 31.35 20.91 50.27
C HIS A 257 31.40 19.43 50.65
N PHE A 258 30.43 18.65 50.13
CA PHE A 258 30.32 17.21 50.32
C PHE A 258 30.56 16.44 49.02
N PRO A 259 31.07 15.19 49.08
CA PRO A 259 31.13 14.31 47.91
C PRO A 259 29.73 14.09 47.32
N SER A 260 29.65 14.00 45.99
CA SER A 260 28.40 13.84 45.24
C SER A 260 27.78 12.45 45.37
N ARG A 261 28.58 11.44 45.71
CA ARG A 261 28.13 10.06 45.92
C ARG A 261 28.54 9.60 47.31
N LEU A 262 27.60 8.98 48.03
CA LEU A 262 27.77 8.57 49.43
C LEU A 262 27.34 7.11 49.55
N VAL A 263 28.26 6.21 49.89
CA VAL A 263 27.98 4.77 49.94
C VAL A 263 27.91 4.29 51.39
N THR A 264 27.04 3.31 51.65
CA THR A 264 26.81 2.77 53.00
C THR A 264 28.09 2.32 53.67
N GLY A 265 28.28 2.72 54.93
CA GLY A 265 29.39 2.26 55.75
C GLY A 265 30.74 2.91 55.47
N GLU A 266 30.86 3.86 54.55
CA GLU A 266 32.12 4.60 54.30
C GLU A 266 32.37 5.72 55.32
N ILE A 267 33.61 6.23 55.39
CA ILE A 267 33.96 7.48 56.09
C ILE A 267 34.32 8.50 55.03
N ILE A 268 33.49 9.53 54.87
CA ILE A 268 33.72 10.60 53.92
C ILE A 268 34.48 11.77 54.55
N THR A 269 35.02 12.63 53.69
CA THR A 269 35.57 13.94 54.08
C THR A 269 34.73 15.06 53.47
N ALA A 270 34.40 16.07 54.26
CA ALA A 270 33.64 17.24 53.83
C ALA A 270 34.36 18.53 54.27
N THR A 271 34.52 19.49 53.36
CA THR A 271 35.19 20.76 53.67
C THR A 271 34.15 21.80 54.08
N LEU A 272 34.32 22.40 55.25
CA LEU A 272 33.35 23.32 55.88
C LEU A 272 34.03 24.64 56.23
N THR A 273 33.37 25.75 55.95
CA THR A 273 33.81 27.09 56.32
C THR A 273 32.85 27.69 57.34
N LEU A 274 33.35 28.01 58.54
CA LEU A 274 32.57 28.50 59.67
C LEU A 274 33.06 29.87 60.11
N ARG A 275 32.17 30.72 60.59
CA ARG A 275 32.50 32.01 61.21
C ARG A 275 32.03 32.05 62.65
N ASN A 276 32.92 32.51 63.53
CA ASN A 276 32.56 32.77 64.91
C ASN A 276 31.80 34.09 65.01
N THR A 277 30.51 34.02 65.31
CA THR A 277 29.65 35.21 65.50
C THR A 277 29.32 35.45 66.97
N GLY A 278 29.81 34.58 67.86
CA GLY A 278 29.64 34.69 69.30
C GLY A 278 30.76 35.51 69.95
N THR A 279 30.70 35.62 71.27
CA THR A 279 31.66 36.45 72.03
C THR A 279 32.87 35.66 72.57
N LEU A 280 32.90 34.34 72.45
CA LEU A 280 34.00 33.48 72.94
C LEU A 280 34.95 33.07 71.80
N THR A 281 36.26 33.11 72.03
CA THR A 281 37.25 32.49 71.12
C THR A 281 37.13 30.97 71.17
N TRP A 282 36.97 30.31 70.03
CA TRP A 282 36.94 28.84 69.95
C TRP A 282 38.37 28.32 69.97
N THR A 283 38.80 27.74 71.10
CA THR A 283 40.17 27.25 71.25
C THR A 283 40.31 25.84 70.66
N TRP A 284 41.30 25.62 69.80
CA TRP A 284 41.51 24.31 69.16
C TRP A 284 42.19 23.28 70.09
N GLY A 285 42.88 23.74 71.13
CA GLY A 285 43.60 22.90 72.10
C GLY A 285 43.34 23.29 73.56
N GLY A 286 43.78 22.44 74.50
CA GLY A 286 43.58 22.61 75.95
C GLY A 286 42.72 21.49 76.57
N GLY A 287 42.31 21.65 77.84
CA GLY A 287 41.54 20.62 78.56
C GLY A 287 40.12 20.39 77.99
N ASN A 288 39.53 21.43 77.41
CA ASN A 288 38.17 21.45 76.84
C ASN A 288 38.19 22.13 75.46
N PRO A 289 38.74 21.49 74.41
CA PRO A 289 38.82 22.10 73.08
C PRO A 289 37.44 22.22 72.42
N PHE A 290 37.34 23.09 71.43
CA PHE A 290 36.16 23.17 70.56
C PHE A 290 36.33 22.21 69.38
N ARG A 291 35.33 21.37 69.12
CA ARG A 291 35.35 20.37 68.05
C ARG A 291 34.05 20.36 67.29
N LEU A 292 34.13 19.99 66.02
CA LEU A 292 32.97 19.71 65.21
C LEU A 292 32.54 18.25 65.38
N GLY A 293 31.26 18.04 65.65
CA GLY A 293 30.65 16.72 65.66
C GLY A 293 29.39 16.64 64.82
N TYR A 294 28.84 15.44 64.67
CA TYR A 294 27.64 15.23 63.87
C TYR A 294 26.69 14.20 64.47
N HIS A 295 25.41 14.34 64.12
CA HIS A 295 24.35 13.38 64.43
C HIS A 295 23.52 13.08 63.20
N TYR A 296 23.07 11.83 63.07
CA TYR A 296 22.14 11.44 62.02
C TYR A 296 20.73 11.30 62.56
N TYR A 297 19.78 11.69 61.72
CA TYR A 297 18.36 11.46 61.94
C TYR A 297 17.76 10.74 60.73
N ARG A 298 16.84 9.81 60.99
CA ARG A 298 15.97 9.22 59.98
C ARG A 298 14.55 9.66 60.32
N GLY A 299 14.01 10.60 59.54
CA GLY A 299 12.84 11.39 59.97
C GLY A 299 13.14 12.17 61.25
N ARG A 300 12.30 12.06 62.28
CA ARG A 300 12.50 12.71 63.60
C ARG A 300 13.30 11.88 64.60
N ARG A 301 13.71 10.65 64.25
CA ARG A 301 14.43 9.74 65.16
C ARG A 301 15.93 9.92 65.01
N ARG A 302 16.62 10.27 66.11
CA ARG A 302 18.09 10.28 66.17
C ARG A 302 18.63 8.85 66.09
N LEU A 303 19.61 8.64 65.24
CA LEU A 303 20.35 7.38 65.12
C LEU A 303 21.55 7.41 66.05
N SER A 304 21.75 6.33 66.79
CA SER A 304 22.97 6.12 67.59
C SER A 304 23.99 5.42 66.71
N LEU A 305 25.13 6.05 66.49
CA LEU A 305 26.30 5.40 65.89
C LEU A 305 27.10 4.66 66.96
N ALA A 306 27.83 3.63 66.57
CA ALA A 306 28.81 3.01 67.46
C ALA A 306 29.89 4.03 67.87
N PRO A 307 30.44 3.99 69.10
CA PRO A 307 31.41 4.98 69.57
C PRO A 307 32.64 5.15 68.65
N ALA A 308 33.09 4.08 67.99
CA ALA A 308 34.19 4.12 67.03
C ALA A 308 33.88 4.90 65.73
N ARG A 309 32.60 5.25 65.50
CA ARG A 309 32.09 5.93 64.30
C ARG A 309 31.44 7.29 64.61
N ASP A 310 31.42 7.73 65.87
CA ASP A 310 31.02 9.10 66.26
C ASP A 310 32.27 9.99 66.26
N LEU A 311 32.76 10.35 65.07
CA LEU A 311 34.01 11.07 64.91
C LEU A 311 33.84 12.55 65.30
N ARG A 312 34.83 13.09 66.01
CA ARG A 312 34.98 14.53 66.27
C ARG A 312 36.12 15.07 65.40
N THR A 313 35.92 16.25 64.81
CA THR A 313 36.96 16.94 64.02
C THR A 313 37.48 18.13 64.82
N ASP A 314 38.78 18.17 65.06
CA ASP A 314 39.45 19.30 65.72
C ASP A 314 39.41 20.56 64.83
N LEU A 315 39.30 21.73 65.45
CA LEU A 315 39.56 22.99 64.75
C LEU A 315 41.05 23.07 64.38
N PRO A 316 41.41 23.67 63.23
CA PRO A 316 42.82 23.77 62.83
C PRO A 316 43.59 24.84 63.62
N GLU A 317 42.89 25.84 64.18
CA GLU A 317 43.47 26.97 64.93
C GLU A 317 42.42 27.62 65.85
N ASP A 318 42.87 28.52 66.73
CA ASP A 318 41.98 29.28 67.61
C ASP A 318 41.19 30.30 66.80
N VAL A 319 39.86 30.33 66.94
CA VAL A 319 38.97 31.18 66.14
C VAL A 319 38.36 32.28 67.00
N PRO A 320 38.91 33.51 67.01
CA PRO A 320 38.37 34.61 67.81
C PRO A 320 37.02 35.12 67.26
N PRO A 321 36.22 35.83 68.08
CA PRO A 321 34.97 36.47 67.65
C PRO A 321 35.13 37.27 66.34
N GLY A 322 34.26 37.01 65.38
CA GLY A 322 34.23 37.62 64.05
C GLY A 322 35.06 36.93 62.98
N ALA A 323 35.99 36.02 63.34
CA ALA A 323 36.88 35.33 62.42
C ALA A 323 36.24 34.09 61.76
N THR A 324 36.78 33.71 60.60
CA THR A 324 36.33 32.56 59.79
C THR A 324 37.43 31.49 59.75
N VAL A 325 37.03 30.23 59.82
CA VAL A 325 37.91 29.05 59.74
C VAL A 325 37.38 28.06 58.71
N THR A 326 38.27 27.40 57.97
CA THR A 326 37.92 26.28 57.07
C THR A 326 38.55 25.00 57.59
N LEU A 327 37.77 23.93 57.71
CA LEU A 327 38.21 22.63 58.22
C LEU A 327 37.68 21.47 57.36
N THR A 328 38.38 20.34 57.39
CA THR A 328 37.98 19.12 56.68
C THR A 328 37.42 18.10 57.68
N ALA A 329 36.10 18.02 57.74
CA ALA A 329 35.37 17.13 58.64
C ALA A 329 35.42 15.68 58.15
N ARG A 330 35.70 14.73 59.06
CA ARG A 330 35.57 13.29 58.80
C ARG A 330 34.25 12.78 59.33
N ILE A 331 33.42 12.22 58.45
CA ILE A 331 32.05 11.84 58.77
C ILE A 331 31.82 10.39 58.36
N ALA A 332 31.52 9.52 59.32
CA ALA A 332 31.13 8.14 59.04
C ALA A 332 29.68 8.09 58.54
N LEU A 333 29.43 7.47 57.39
CA LEU A 333 28.09 7.25 56.85
C LEU A 333 27.39 6.06 57.53
N PRO A 334 26.05 6.08 57.68
CA PRO A 334 25.28 4.95 58.17
C PRO A 334 25.48 3.67 57.34
N GLU A 335 25.35 2.52 57.99
CA GLU A 335 25.58 1.19 57.37
C GLU A 335 24.38 0.69 56.56
N GLU A 336 23.20 1.30 56.73
CA GLU A 336 22.01 1.01 55.93
C GLU A 336 21.80 2.06 54.84
N PRO A 337 21.42 1.69 53.61
CA PRO A 337 21.13 2.66 52.56
C PRO A 337 19.83 3.41 52.87
N GLY A 338 19.75 4.68 52.45
CA GLY A 338 18.57 5.51 52.64
C GLY A 338 18.87 7.00 52.83
N ASN A 339 17.82 7.79 53.04
CA ASN A 339 17.94 9.19 53.40
C ASN A 339 18.22 9.38 54.87
N TYR A 340 19.15 10.28 55.15
CA TYR A 340 19.48 10.72 56.49
C TYR A 340 19.60 12.23 56.53
N THR A 341 19.14 12.83 57.61
CA THR A 341 19.47 14.21 57.94
C THR A 341 20.75 14.19 58.77
N LEU A 342 21.84 14.70 58.21
CA LEU A 342 23.08 14.97 58.92
C LEU A 342 22.95 16.33 59.61
N GLU A 343 23.12 16.36 60.92
CA GLU A 343 23.20 17.60 61.72
C GLU A 343 24.64 17.75 62.21
N LEU A 344 25.30 18.81 61.76
CA LEU A 344 26.64 19.22 62.17
C LEU A 344 26.53 20.34 63.21
N ASP A 345 27.24 20.18 64.32
CA ASP A 345 27.25 21.15 65.42
C ASP A 345 28.65 21.26 66.04
N LEU A 346 28.97 22.45 66.56
CA LEU A 346 30.19 22.66 67.35
C LEU A 346 29.92 22.25 68.80
N ALA A 347 30.87 21.54 69.39
CA ALA A 347 30.88 21.14 70.79
C ALA A 347 32.06 21.84 71.49
N HIS A 348 31.79 22.44 72.64
CA HIS A 348 32.84 22.74 73.61
C HIS A 348 32.98 21.49 74.46
N GLU A 349 34.04 20.71 74.21
CA GLU A 349 34.23 19.39 74.80
C GLU A 349 34.22 19.47 76.34
N GLY A 350 33.45 18.61 76.99
CA GLY A 350 33.25 18.63 78.44
C GLY A 350 32.28 19.70 78.97
N VAL A 351 31.78 20.61 78.13
CA VAL A 351 30.83 21.68 78.51
C VAL A 351 29.45 21.49 77.87
N GLY A 352 29.37 21.32 76.55
CA GLY A 352 28.09 21.13 75.85
C GLY A 352 28.13 21.55 74.37
N TRP A 353 26.99 21.36 73.70
CA TRP A 353 26.82 21.65 72.26
C TRP A 353 26.31 23.07 72.02
N PHE A 354 26.71 23.68 70.90
CA PHE A 354 26.32 25.05 70.55
C PHE A 354 24.80 25.16 70.32
N LYS A 355 24.16 24.12 69.78
CA LYS A 355 22.69 24.05 69.65
C LYS A 355 21.96 24.18 70.98
N GLU A 356 22.52 23.65 72.06
CA GLU A 356 21.92 23.76 73.41
C GLU A 356 21.93 25.21 73.91
N GLN A 357 22.86 26.01 73.41
CA GLN A 357 22.97 27.46 73.63
C GLN A 357 22.21 28.28 72.56
N LYS A 358 21.35 27.63 71.77
CA LYS A 358 20.53 28.21 70.69
C LYS A 358 21.33 28.77 69.50
N SER A 359 22.57 28.33 69.31
CA SER A 359 23.31 28.58 68.07
C SER A 359 22.74 27.74 66.93
N PRO A 360 22.77 28.22 65.67
CA PRO A 360 22.33 27.42 64.53
C PRO A 360 23.29 26.27 64.24
N VAL A 361 22.72 25.13 63.88
CA VAL A 361 23.44 23.94 63.38
C VAL A 361 23.39 23.90 61.86
N LEU A 362 24.36 23.23 61.23
CA LEU A 362 24.28 22.95 59.80
C LEU A 362 23.56 21.62 59.59
N THR A 363 22.41 21.66 58.94
CA THR A 363 21.64 20.47 58.61
C THR A 363 21.75 20.18 57.11
N ARG A 364 22.24 18.99 56.76
CA ARG A 364 22.40 18.50 55.39
C ARG A 364 21.58 17.23 55.18
N TRP A 365 20.84 17.18 54.07
CA TRP A 365 20.14 15.97 53.65
C TRP A 365 21.08 15.11 52.82
N LEU A 366 21.34 13.89 53.27
CA LEU A 366 22.24 12.95 52.61
C LEU A 366 21.46 11.71 52.16
N THR A 367 21.67 11.29 50.91
CA THR A 367 21.23 9.98 50.42
C THR A 367 22.43 9.06 50.41
N VAL A 368 22.36 7.97 51.18
CA VAL A 368 23.42 6.96 51.25
C VAL A 368 22.99 5.75 50.42
N GLU A 369 23.78 5.41 49.42
CA GLU A 369 23.54 4.38 48.41
C GLU A 369 24.14 3.03 48.80
N ALA A 370 23.54 1.94 48.31
CA ALA A 370 24.14 0.61 48.42
C ALA A 370 25.33 0.46 47.44
N PRO A 371 26.37 -0.33 47.76
CA PRO A 371 27.47 -0.59 46.84
C PRO A 371 27.00 -1.34 45.58
N GLU A 372 27.46 -0.92 44.40
CA GLU A 372 27.15 -1.56 43.11
C GLU A 372 27.75 -2.96 43.01
N ARG A 373 26.99 -3.89 42.41
CA ARG A 373 27.49 -5.23 42.05
C ARG A 373 28.33 -5.12 40.76
N PRO A 374 29.44 -5.88 40.61
CA PRO A 374 30.27 -5.77 39.42
C PRO A 374 29.49 -6.17 38.15
N PRO A 375 29.68 -5.47 37.02
CA PRO A 375 29.03 -5.80 35.77
C PRO A 375 29.68 -7.04 35.12
N GLY A 376 28.85 -7.91 34.53
CA GLY A 376 29.31 -8.93 33.56
C GLY A 376 29.88 -8.28 32.30
N PRO A 377 30.69 -9.00 31.50
CA PRO A 377 31.53 -8.39 30.49
C PRO A 377 30.74 -7.91 29.26
N SER A 378 31.05 -6.66 28.87
CA SER A 378 30.77 -5.93 27.61
C SER A 378 29.30 -5.78 27.21
N GLY A 379 28.74 -4.59 26.95
CA GLY A 379 29.29 -3.25 26.74
C GLY A 379 28.22 -2.44 26.00
N GLU A 380 28.09 -1.16 26.34
CA GLU A 380 27.19 -0.15 25.76
C GLU A 380 25.69 -0.30 26.07
N VAL A 381 25.31 0.28 27.21
CA VAL A 381 23.97 0.79 27.46
C VAL A 381 23.77 2.00 26.54
N VAL A 382 23.21 1.76 25.36
CA VAL A 382 22.47 2.80 24.64
C VAL A 382 21.22 3.07 25.48
N ALA A 383 21.02 4.33 25.86
CA ALA A 383 19.80 4.78 26.51
C ALA A 383 18.60 4.32 25.67
N ARG A 384 17.78 3.42 26.22
CA ARG A 384 16.52 3.00 25.60
C ARG A 384 15.54 4.17 25.74
N ASP A 385 15.60 5.11 24.82
CA ASP A 385 14.46 5.98 24.53
C ASP A 385 13.35 5.08 23.96
N LEU A 386 12.22 5.00 24.69
CA LEU A 386 11.01 4.30 24.25
C LEU A 386 10.09 5.28 23.49
N PRO A 387 9.48 4.84 22.38
CA PRO A 387 8.74 5.71 21.47
C PRO A 387 7.29 5.87 21.94
N VAL A 388 6.99 6.90 22.72
CA VAL A 388 5.73 7.70 22.75
C VAL A 388 5.84 8.66 23.97
N PRO A 389 5.71 9.99 23.81
CA PRO A 389 5.54 10.87 24.96
C PRO A 389 4.19 10.59 25.64
N LEU A 390 4.21 9.88 26.78
CA LEU A 390 3.01 9.57 27.58
C LEU A 390 2.42 10.78 28.31
N PHE A 391 3.10 11.93 28.29
CA PHE A 391 2.72 13.13 29.01
C PHE A 391 3.25 14.40 28.35
N ILE A 392 2.56 15.52 28.57
CA ILE A 392 3.04 16.85 28.21
C ILE A 392 3.78 17.43 29.41
N ASP A 393 5.04 17.82 29.23
CA ASP A 393 5.81 18.45 30.30
C ASP A 393 5.49 19.94 30.44
N VAL A 394 4.98 20.32 31.61
CA VAL A 394 4.66 21.71 31.97
C VAL A 394 5.37 22.15 33.25
N THR A 395 6.34 21.37 33.73
CA THR A 395 7.12 21.62 34.97
C THR A 395 7.70 23.02 35.07
N THR A 396 8.12 23.62 33.95
CA THR A 396 8.72 24.96 33.86
C THR A 396 7.70 26.10 33.75
N ARG A 397 6.43 25.79 33.48
CA ARG A 397 5.37 26.78 33.20
C ARG A 397 4.47 27.07 34.40
N LEU A 398 4.55 26.28 35.47
CA LEU A 398 3.67 26.39 36.63
C LEU A 398 4.23 27.34 37.70
N PRO A 399 3.37 28.11 38.40
CA PRO A 399 3.75 28.96 39.53
C PRO A 399 4.47 28.20 40.65
N ARG A 400 5.57 28.79 41.18
CA ARG A 400 6.35 28.25 42.30
C ARG A 400 6.51 29.31 43.40
N SER A 401 6.61 28.86 44.65
CA SER A 401 7.11 29.68 45.76
C SER A 401 8.65 29.73 45.64
N GLY A 402 9.32 30.78 46.09
CA GLY A 402 10.79 30.87 46.02
C GLY A 402 11.54 29.76 46.80
N THR A 403 10.84 28.89 47.52
CA THR A 403 11.35 27.71 48.21
C THR A 403 11.54 26.56 47.23
N ALA A 404 12.74 25.96 47.19
CA ALA A 404 13.01 24.79 46.36
C ALA A 404 12.26 23.54 46.86
N TYR A 405 11.91 22.63 45.94
CA TYR A 405 11.48 21.28 46.30
C TYR A 405 12.64 20.54 46.97
N ALA A 406 12.33 19.73 47.99
CA ALA A 406 13.29 18.75 48.48
C ALA A 406 13.56 17.70 47.37
N ARG A 407 14.69 17.00 47.42
CA ARG A 407 15.05 15.98 46.41
C ARG A 407 15.10 14.59 47.04
N ARG A 408 14.56 13.58 46.35
CA ARG A 408 14.63 12.14 46.67
C ARG A 408 15.42 11.39 45.60
N SER A 409 16.06 10.28 45.96
CA SER A 409 16.51 9.29 44.96
C SER A 409 15.31 8.50 44.42
N LEU A 410 15.34 8.12 43.15
CA LEU A 410 14.27 7.28 42.56
C LEU A 410 14.13 5.93 43.28
N ASN A 411 15.21 5.42 43.86
CA ASN A 411 15.21 4.20 44.68
C ASN A 411 14.46 4.33 46.00
N GLN A 412 13.98 5.53 46.37
CA GLN A 412 13.17 5.78 47.56
C GLN A 412 11.68 5.71 47.27
N ILE A 413 11.32 5.69 45.99
CA ILE A 413 9.93 5.54 45.59
C ILE A 413 9.52 4.11 45.94
N ARG A 414 8.43 4.01 46.69
CA ARG A 414 7.78 2.76 47.11
C ARG A 414 6.32 2.71 46.67
N HIS A 415 5.74 3.85 46.31
CA HIS A 415 4.31 3.96 46.02
C HIS A 415 4.03 4.79 44.77
N VAL A 416 3.00 4.39 44.03
CA VAL A 416 2.30 5.27 43.09
C VAL A 416 1.04 5.75 43.79
N VAL A 417 0.97 7.04 44.08
CA VAL A 417 -0.07 7.64 44.94
C VAL A 417 -1.12 8.31 44.08
N ILE A 418 -2.33 7.75 44.10
CA ILE A 418 -3.48 8.28 43.37
C ILE A 418 -4.22 9.28 44.24
N SER A 419 -4.39 10.49 43.70
CA SER A 419 -5.12 11.59 44.34
C SER A 419 -6.17 12.17 43.38
N HIS A 420 -7.15 12.89 43.93
CA HIS A 420 -8.01 13.78 43.13
C HIS A 420 -7.77 15.25 43.51
N THR A 421 -8.18 16.19 42.66
CA THR A 421 -8.11 17.61 43.02
C THR A 421 -9.17 18.02 44.04
N GLY A 422 -10.27 17.25 44.16
CA GLY A 422 -11.42 17.59 45.01
C GLY A 422 -12.17 18.85 44.57
N ALA A 423 -11.77 19.44 43.44
CA ALA A 423 -12.28 20.68 42.88
C ALA A 423 -13.01 20.41 41.56
N HIS A 424 -13.63 21.45 41.00
CA HIS A 424 -14.31 21.35 39.71
C HIS A 424 -13.32 20.88 38.61
N PRO A 425 -13.68 19.92 37.73
CA PRO A 425 -12.75 19.30 36.77
C PRO A 425 -12.06 20.27 35.79
N TRP A 426 -12.62 21.46 35.62
CA TRP A 426 -12.14 22.51 34.69
C TRP A 426 -11.28 23.58 35.38
N LEU A 427 -10.91 23.40 36.65
CA LEU A 427 -10.01 24.33 37.32
C LEU A 427 -8.60 24.23 36.70
N SER A 428 -8.01 25.37 36.31
CA SER A 428 -6.71 25.37 35.65
C SER A 428 -5.56 24.93 36.57
N LEU A 429 -4.56 24.27 36.00
CA LEU A 429 -3.34 23.84 36.69
C LEU A 429 -2.61 25.01 37.38
N GLU A 430 -2.60 26.19 36.77
CA GLU A 430 -2.02 27.40 37.38
C GLU A 430 -2.73 27.80 38.68
N ARG A 431 -4.06 27.72 38.73
CA ARG A 431 -4.83 28.03 39.94
C ARG A 431 -4.61 26.99 41.03
N ILE A 432 -4.49 25.72 40.65
CA ILE A 432 -4.15 24.63 41.58
C ILE A 432 -2.74 24.84 42.16
N ALA A 433 -1.75 25.16 41.31
CA ALA A 433 -0.39 25.46 41.73
C ALA A 433 -0.32 26.71 42.64
N GLN A 434 -1.02 27.79 42.29
CA GLN A 434 -1.13 29.00 43.13
C GLN A 434 -1.75 28.70 44.50
N SER A 435 -2.78 27.84 44.54
CA SER A 435 -3.38 27.40 45.79
C SER A 435 -2.36 26.63 46.63
N HIS A 436 -1.63 25.66 46.08
CA HIS A 436 -0.60 24.94 46.85
C HIS A 436 0.52 25.87 47.35
N VAL A 437 0.97 26.82 46.53
CA VAL A 437 1.93 27.86 46.96
C VAL A 437 1.38 28.69 48.12
N ALA A 438 0.11 29.09 48.07
CA ALA A 438 -0.54 29.83 49.16
C ALA A 438 -0.66 29.00 50.45
N HIS A 439 -0.72 27.67 50.34
CA HIS A 439 -0.70 26.74 51.48
C HIS A 439 0.71 26.38 51.96
N GLY A 440 1.75 27.03 51.43
CA GLY A 440 3.14 26.90 51.89
C GLY A 440 3.97 25.83 51.18
N TYR A 441 3.48 25.25 50.09
CA TYR A 441 4.24 24.30 49.29
C TYR A 441 5.22 25.00 48.31
N PRO A 442 6.36 24.35 47.96
CA PRO A 442 7.29 24.84 46.93
C PRO A 442 6.63 25.16 45.58
N GLY A 443 5.56 24.44 45.23
CA GLY A 443 4.77 24.58 44.01
C GLY A 443 3.62 23.58 44.03
N ILE A 444 3.18 23.09 42.87
CA ILE A 444 2.21 21.99 42.80
C ILE A 444 2.75 20.72 43.47
N VAL A 445 1.95 20.05 44.29
CA VAL A 445 2.41 18.90 45.11
C VAL A 445 2.39 17.56 44.37
N TYR A 446 1.88 17.54 43.14
CA TYR A 446 1.78 16.35 42.31
C TYR A 446 3.00 16.22 41.39
N ASP A 447 3.30 15.00 40.97
CA ASP A 447 4.30 14.72 39.94
C ASP A 447 3.64 14.68 38.55
N PHE A 448 2.43 14.11 38.49
CA PHE A 448 1.59 14.07 37.30
C PHE A 448 0.16 14.56 37.58
N TYR A 449 -0.46 15.09 36.53
CA TYR A 449 -1.86 15.49 36.50
C TYR A 449 -2.56 14.88 35.30
N VAL A 450 -3.76 14.33 35.49
CA VAL A 450 -4.58 13.75 34.41
C VAL A 450 -5.87 14.54 34.29
N ASP A 451 -6.10 15.15 33.14
CA ASP A 451 -7.32 15.93 32.89
C ASP A 451 -8.54 15.03 32.58
N PRO A 452 -9.77 15.58 32.50
CA PRO A 452 -10.97 14.77 32.26
C PRO A 452 -10.99 14.05 30.90
N ALA A 453 -10.21 14.53 29.92
CA ALA A 453 -10.06 13.93 28.60
C ALA A 453 -9.01 12.80 28.59
N GLY A 454 -8.30 12.56 29.69
CA GLY A 454 -7.25 11.56 29.79
C GLY A 454 -5.88 12.04 29.28
N GLN A 455 -5.69 13.35 29.07
CA GLN A 455 -4.36 13.88 28.79
C GLN A 455 -3.55 13.93 30.08
N VAL A 456 -2.35 13.36 30.03
CA VAL A 456 -1.40 13.36 31.15
C VAL A 456 -0.46 14.54 31.00
N TYR A 457 -0.20 15.23 32.11
CA TYR A 457 0.77 16.31 32.22
C TYR A 457 1.80 15.95 33.30
N ARG A 458 3.08 16.10 32.98
CA ARG A 458 4.14 16.12 34.00
C ARG A 458 4.22 17.52 34.57
N VAL A 459 3.99 17.63 35.87
CA VAL A 459 3.85 18.93 36.56
C VAL A 459 4.97 19.17 37.58
N SER A 460 5.69 18.13 37.99
CA SER A 460 6.93 18.18 38.78
C SER A 460 7.90 17.07 38.33
N GLU A 461 9.20 17.24 38.59
CA GLU A 461 10.21 16.19 38.37
C GLU A 461 10.06 15.06 39.40
N LEU A 462 10.37 13.81 39.03
CA LEU A 462 10.16 12.63 39.88
C LEU A 462 11.04 12.60 41.13
N GLU A 463 12.13 13.36 41.18
CA GLU A 463 12.92 13.46 42.40
C GLU A 463 12.45 14.62 43.28
N ASN A 464 11.53 15.48 42.83
CA ASN A 464 11.04 16.58 43.65
C ASN A 464 10.06 16.04 44.71
N VAL A 465 10.27 16.49 45.93
CA VAL A 465 9.48 16.15 47.10
C VAL A 465 8.84 17.44 47.60
N ALA A 466 7.52 17.52 47.46
CA ALA A 466 6.74 18.67 47.90
C ALA A 466 6.66 18.77 49.41
N GLN A 467 6.66 17.63 50.11
CA GLN A 467 6.55 17.56 51.57
C GLN A 467 7.36 16.38 52.17
N PRO A 468 8.65 16.56 52.47
CA PRO A 468 9.54 15.45 52.83
C PRO A 468 9.23 14.75 54.16
N ASP A 469 8.36 15.30 55.03
CA ASP A 469 7.92 14.63 56.25
C ASP A 469 6.71 13.69 56.05
N GLN A 470 6.20 13.57 54.82
CA GLN A 470 5.02 12.75 54.50
C GLN A 470 5.36 11.62 53.52
N VAL A 471 4.97 10.39 53.86
CA VAL A 471 5.25 9.18 53.06
C VAL A 471 4.74 9.31 51.62
N TRP A 472 3.56 9.92 51.42
CA TRP A 472 2.99 10.12 50.10
C TRP A 472 3.83 11.02 49.20
N SER A 473 4.64 11.92 49.77
CA SER A 473 5.50 12.83 49.01
C SER A 473 6.96 12.39 48.99
N GLU A 474 7.50 11.85 50.09
CA GLU A 474 8.88 11.37 50.17
C GLU A 474 9.09 10.05 49.41
N GLN A 475 8.12 9.12 49.49
CA GLN A 475 8.21 7.77 48.92
C GLN A 475 7.17 7.50 47.84
N GLY A 476 6.38 8.51 47.46
CA GLY A 476 5.29 8.39 46.52
C GLY A 476 5.50 9.22 45.25
N VAL A 477 5.18 8.64 44.10
CA VAL A 477 4.94 9.39 42.85
C VAL A 477 3.48 9.76 42.80
N ASN A 478 3.18 11.06 42.83
CA ASN A 478 1.84 11.59 43.03
C ASN A 478 1.14 11.87 41.70
N ILE A 479 0.05 11.16 41.44
CA ILE A 479 -0.80 11.35 40.27
C ILE A 479 -2.13 11.94 40.73
N ALA A 480 -2.45 13.14 40.28
CA ALA A 480 -3.72 13.79 40.56
C ALA A 480 -4.69 13.74 39.38
N LEU A 481 -5.91 13.24 39.62
CA LEU A 481 -7.00 13.26 38.65
C LEU A 481 -7.83 14.53 38.85
N ALA A 482 -8.11 15.23 37.75
CA ALA A 482 -8.96 16.40 37.71
C ALA A 482 -10.42 16.06 38.05
N GLY A 483 -10.90 16.49 39.22
CA GLY A 483 -12.30 16.32 39.63
C GLY A 483 -12.47 15.98 41.11
N ASN A 484 -13.73 15.77 41.50
CA ASN A 484 -14.11 15.29 42.82
C ASN A 484 -14.86 13.94 42.69
N PHE A 485 -14.22 12.87 43.15
CA PHE A 485 -14.70 11.49 43.01
C PHE A 485 -15.20 10.88 44.32
N SER A 486 -15.59 11.70 45.30
CA SER A 486 -16.17 11.19 46.56
C SER A 486 -17.51 10.47 46.33
N VAL A 487 -18.25 10.80 45.26
CA VAL A 487 -19.58 10.23 44.95
C VAL A 487 -19.56 9.35 43.69
N GLU A 488 -18.94 9.81 42.61
CA GLU A 488 -18.87 9.12 41.31
C GLU A 488 -17.42 8.80 40.91
N PRO A 489 -17.15 7.71 40.17
CA PRO A 489 -15.81 7.39 39.68
C PRO A 489 -15.35 8.37 38.58
N PRO A 490 -14.03 8.46 38.31
CA PRO A 490 -13.51 9.26 37.22
C PRO A 490 -13.97 8.74 35.84
N PRO A 491 -14.05 9.62 34.82
CA PRO A 491 -14.34 9.21 33.44
C PRO A 491 -13.35 8.16 32.93
N LEU A 492 -13.82 7.30 32.04
CA LEU A 492 -13.02 6.17 31.52
C LEU A 492 -11.69 6.62 30.89
N ALA A 493 -11.70 7.70 30.09
CA ALA A 493 -10.49 8.22 29.46
C ALA A 493 -9.42 8.59 30.51
N GLN A 494 -9.85 9.20 31.62
CA GLN A 494 -8.99 9.56 32.74
C GLN A 494 -8.50 8.32 33.52
N LEU A 495 -9.36 7.31 33.69
CA LEU A 495 -8.99 6.02 34.30
C LEU A 495 -7.95 5.26 33.48
N GLU A 496 -8.16 5.12 32.17
CA GLU A 496 -7.23 4.42 31.28
C GLU A 496 -5.87 5.11 31.19
N ALA A 497 -5.87 6.44 31.07
CA ALA A 497 -4.64 7.22 31.06
C ALA A 497 -3.86 7.05 32.37
N THR A 498 -4.58 7.06 33.51
CA THR A 498 -4.00 6.79 34.83
C THR A 498 -3.43 5.36 34.90
N GLY A 499 -4.16 4.34 34.43
CA GLY A 499 -3.68 2.97 34.42
C GLY A 499 -2.41 2.76 33.58
N ARG A 500 -2.35 3.35 32.38
CA ARG A 500 -1.14 3.33 31.53
C ARG A 500 0.05 4.03 32.20
N LEU A 501 -0.19 5.20 32.80
CA LEU A 501 0.83 5.94 33.53
C LEU A 501 1.35 5.15 34.75
N CYS A 502 0.46 4.53 35.52
CA CYS A 502 0.82 3.68 36.65
C CYS A 502 1.64 2.46 36.21
N ALA A 503 1.32 1.84 35.07
CA ALA A 503 2.08 0.71 34.54
C ALA A 503 3.48 1.13 34.11
N TRP A 504 3.58 2.27 33.42
CA TRP A 504 4.86 2.86 33.03
C TRP A 504 5.72 3.19 34.27
N LEU A 505 5.14 3.81 35.29
CA LEU A 505 5.85 4.10 36.55
C LEU A 505 6.25 2.81 37.28
N ALA A 506 5.36 1.82 37.35
CA ALA A 506 5.64 0.56 38.02
C ALA A 506 6.78 -0.21 37.35
N GLN A 507 6.82 -0.24 36.02
CA GLN A 507 7.91 -0.84 35.26
C GLN A 507 9.25 -0.10 35.49
N ASN A 508 9.26 1.21 35.25
CA ASN A 508 10.51 2.00 35.28
C ASN A 508 11.09 2.17 36.69
N LEU A 509 10.27 2.02 37.73
CA LEU A 509 10.69 2.14 39.13
C LEU A 509 10.74 0.78 39.84
N GLY A 510 10.51 -0.33 39.14
CA GLY A 510 10.54 -1.69 39.70
C GLY A 510 9.50 -1.93 40.79
N LEU A 511 8.32 -1.31 40.70
CA LEU A 511 7.25 -1.41 41.69
C LEU A 511 6.27 -2.52 41.29
N ALA A 512 5.80 -3.27 42.29
CA ALA A 512 4.74 -4.25 42.10
C ALA A 512 3.35 -3.57 42.05
N PRO A 513 2.31 -4.20 41.45
CA PRO A 513 0.98 -3.60 41.31
C PRO A 513 0.30 -3.20 42.64
N ASP A 514 0.68 -3.83 43.75
CA ASP A 514 0.23 -3.50 45.10
C ASP A 514 0.83 -2.19 45.66
N ALA A 515 1.87 -1.66 45.02
CA ALA A 515 2.43 -0.34 45.32
C ALA A 515 1.51 0.82 44.91
N ILE A 516 0.42 0.55 44.16
CA ILE A 516 -0.57 1.55 43.75
C ILE A 516 -1.57 1.76 44.90
N VAL A 517 -1.51 2.95 45.50
CA VAL A 517 -2.28 3.29 46.69
C VAL A 517 -2.98 4.63 46.49
N GLY A 518 -4.14 4.81 47.11
CA GLY A 518 -4.78 6.12 47.19
C GLY A 518 -4.17 6.96 48.32
N LEU A 519 -4.15 8.28 48.19
CA LEU A 519 -3.58 9.19 49.19
C LEU A 519 -4.13 8.98 50.62
N GLY A 520 -5.41 8.60 50.74
CA GLY A 520 -6.07 8.28 52.01
C GLY A 520 -5.45 7.11 52.77
N GLU A 521 -4.85 6.15 52.06
CA GLU A 521 -4.20 4.96 52.66
C GLU A 521 -2.91 5.34 53.39
N LEU A 522 -2.20 6.35 52.87
CA LEU A 522 -0.92 6.80 53.41
C LEU A 522 -1.08 7.88 54.49
N THR A 523 -2.14 8.69 54.42
CA THR A 523 -2.38 9.79 55.36
C THR A 523 -3.21 9.40 56.59
N LYS A 524 -3.80 8.20 56.61
CA LYS A 524 -4.62 7.64 57.71
C LYS A 524 -5.76 8.54 58.20
N ARG A 525 -6.16 9.56 57.42
CA ARG A 525 -7.14 10.60 57.79
C ARG A 525 -8.01 11.12 56.64
N GLY A 526 -7.96 10.54 55.45
CA GLY A 526 -8.69 11.08 54.28
C GLY A 526 -9.35 10.01 53.42
N ASP A 527 -10.41 10.40 52.74
CA ASP A 527 -11.10 9.60 51.72
C ASP A 527 -10.55 9.84 50.32
N ASN A 528 -9.53 10.69 50.12
CA ASN A 528 -8.91 11.03 48.82
C ASN A 528 -8.21 9.80 48.19
N PRO A 529 -8.50 9.40 46.93
CA PRO A 529 -9.14 10.17 45.86
C PRO A 529 -10.67 10.05 45.76
N GLY A 530 -11.34 9.58 46.81
CA GLY A 530 -12.78 9.54 47.00
C GLY A 530 -13.24 8.19 47.55
N ALA A 531 -14.37 8.15 48.26
CA ALA A 531 -14.94 6.90 48.79
C ALA A 531 -15.25 5.85 47.70
N THR A 532 -15.40 6.26 46.43
CA THR A 532 -15.56 5.36 45.27
C THR A 532 -14.29 4.57 44.92
N PHE A 533 -13.12 5.04 45.33
CA PHE A 533 -11.84 4.37 45.07
C PHE A 533 -11.68 3.10 45.92
N TYR A 534 -12.11 3.18 47.19
CA TYR A 534 -11.85 2.17 48.22
C TYR A 534 -12.92 1.08 48.36
N ARG A 535 -14.13 1.28 47.83
CA ARG A 535 -15.23 0.32 47.95
C ARG A 535 -14.95 -0.96 47.14
N THR A 536 -15.55 -2.08 47.54
CA THR A 536 -15.54 -3.33 46.76
C THR A 536 -16.23 -3.07 45.41
N GLY A 537 -15.53 -3.30 44.29
CA GLY A 537 -15.99 -2.89 42.96
C GLY A 537 -15.71 -1.41 42.61
N GLY A 538 -14.98 -0.69 43.47
CA GLY A 538 -14.45 0.63 43.21
C GLY A 538 -13.35 0.63 42.15
N TRP A 539 -12.86 1.82 41.81
CA TRP A 539 -11.95 1.98 40.67
C TRP A 539 -10.46 1.72 40.98
N LYS A 540 -10.08 1.41 42.25
CA LYS A 540 -8.74 0.91 42.60
C LYS A 540 -8.44 -0.46 41.97
N PRO A 541 -9.27 -1.51 42.15
CA PRO A 541 -9.12 -2.78 41.43
C PRO A 541 -9.00 -2.65 39.91
N ALA A 542 -9.70 -1.68 39.30
CA ALA A 542 -9.63 -1.43 37.87
C ALA A 542 -8.24 -0.94 37.43
N ILE A 543 -7.66 0.03 38.16
CA ILE A 543 -6.29 0.51 37.91
C ILE A 543 -5.26 -0.59 38.16
N VAL A 544 -5.32 -1.28 39.30
CA VAL A 544 -4.37 -2.36 39.64
C VAL A 544 -4.38 -3.45 38.58
N ARG A 545 -5.57 -3.82 38.10
CA ARG A 545 -5.74 -4.79 37.03
C ARG A 545 -5.18 -4.29 35.69
N GLN A 546 -5.42 -3.04 35.31
CA GLN A 546 -4.83 -2.46 34.09
C GLN A 546 -3.30 -2.49 34.17
N VAL A 547 -2.73 -2.17 35.32
CA VAL A 547 -1.28 -2.25 35.54
C VAL A 547 -0.77 -3.68 35.46
N GLN A 548 -1.46 -4.64 36.07
CA GLN A 548 -1.11 -6.06 35.96
C GLN A 548 -1.15 -6.54 34.51
N LEU A 549 -2.15 -6.13 33.72
CA LEU A 549 -2.26 -6.51 32.31
C LEU A 549 -1.16 -5.87 31.46
N HIS A 550 -0.84 -4.61 31.70
CA HIS A 550 0.26 -3.93 31.00
C HIS A 550 1.63 -4.51 31.39
N LEU A 551 1.88 -4.81 32.66
CA LEU A 551 3.11 -5.44 33.11
C LEU A 551 3.22 -6.92 32.67
N ALA A 552 2.12 -7.65 32.62
CA ALA A 552 2.09 -9.02 32.09
C ALA A 552 2.45 -9.04 30.59
N ALA A 553 1.91 -8.09 29.82
CA ALA A 553 2.28 -7.90 28.41
C ALA A 553 3.76 -7.52 28.22
N LEU A 554 4.42 -6.97 29.25
CA LEU A 554 5.84 -6.61 29.23
C LEU A 554 6.77 -7.73 29.72
N ASN A 555 6.26 -8.66 30.55
CA ASN A 555 7.02 -9.74 31.18
C ASN A 555 6.86 -11.11 30.49
N SER A 556 5.98 -11.23 29.49
CA SER A 556 5.90 -12.39 28.62
C SER A 556 7.15 -12.46 27.72
N THR A 557 8.23 -13.03 28.25
CA THR A 557 9.39 -13.46 27.46
C THR A 557 9.04 -14.69 26.64
N MET A 558 8.39 -14.47 25.51
CA MET A 558 8.76 -15.13 24.27
C MET A 558 9.46 -14.05 23.46
N GLU A 559 10.60 -14.34 22.85
CA GLU A 559 11.26 -13.43 21.92
C GLU A 559 10.22 -12.99 20.87
N GLU A 560 9.65 -11.80 21.04
CA GLU A 560 9.08 -11.08 19.92
C GLU A 560 10.24 -10.94 18.92
N PRO A 561 10.06 -11.30 17.64
CA PRO A 561 10.98 -10.83 16.63
C PRO A 561 10.82 -9.31 16.65
N GLN A 562 11.70 -8.62 17.39
CA GLN A 562 11.89 -7.20 17.18
C GLN A 562 12.14 -7.07 15.68
N PRO A 563 11.36 -6.24 14.96
CA PRO A 563 11.66 -5.98 13.57
C PRO A 563 13.08 -5.44 13.56
N ASP A 564 14.00 -6.26 13.03
CA ASP A 564 15.42 -6.01 13.05
C ASP A 564 15.64 -4.55 12.66
N GLU A 565 16.14 -3.73 13.59
CA GLU A 565 16.20 -2.28 13.40
C GLU A 565 17.09 -1.96 12.18
N ALA A 566 18.04 -2.85 11.86
CA ALA A 566 18.81 -2.83 10.63
C ALA A 566 17.96 -3.17 9.41
N LEU A 567 17.00 -4.10 9.52
CA LEU A 567 16.04 -4.45 8.47
C LEU A 567 15.02 -3.33 8.22
N LEU A 568 14.50 -2.68 9.28
CA LEU A 568 13.63 -1.50 9.15
C LEU A 568 14.37 -0.32 8.52
N THR A 569 15.62 -0.08 8.96
CA THR A 569 16.50 0.94 8.36
C THR A 569 16.76 0.62 6.89
N SER A 570 17.06 -0.65 6.56
CA SER A 570 17.24 -1.10 5.18
C SER A 570 15.98 -0.95 4.34
N VAL A 571 14.79 -1.21 4.90
CA VAL A 571 13.50 -0.98 4.22
C VAL A 571 13.29 0.52 3.94
N THR A 572 13.65 1.41 4.86
CA THR A 572 13.59 2.86 4.62
C THR A 572 14.60 3.35 3.59
N GLU A 573 15.83 2.84 3.60
CA GLU A 573 16.86 3.17 2.62
C GLU A 573 16.48 2.69 1.21
N LEU A 574 16.03 1.44 1.07
CA LEU A 574 15.55 0.89 -0.20
C LEU A 574 14.32 1.64 -0.73
N ARG A 575 13.44 2.14 0.14
CA ARG A 575 12.33 3.03 -0.27
C ARG A 575 12.86 4.34 -0.84
N ALA A 576 13.80 4.98 -0.15
CA ALA A 576 14.39 6.24 -0.59
C ALA A 576 15.14 6.08 -1.93
N GLU A 577 15.91 5.00 -2.08
CA GLU A 577 16.63 4.67 -3.31
C GLU A 577 15.68 4.41 -4.48
N ARG A 578 14.65 3.59 -4.27
CA ARG A 578 13.61 3.34 -5.28
C ARG A 578 12.88 4.62 -5.68
N ASP A 579 12.58 5.50 -4.74
CA ASP A 579 11.89 6.76 -5.01
C ASP A 579 12.78 7.76 -5.78
N ALA A 580 14.10 7.77 -5.53
CA ALA A 580 15.06 8.50 -6.35
C ALA A 580 15.12 7.96 -7.78
N LEU A 581 15.23 6.62 -7.93
CA LEU A 581 15.27 5.96 -9.23
C LEU A 581 13.98 6.17 -10.05
N ARG A 582 12.82 6.23 -9.39
CA ARG A 582 11.54 6.57 -10.04
C ARG A 582 11.53 7.98 -10.62
N LYS A 583 12.17 8.94 -9.95
CA LYS A 583 12.29 10.32 -10.48
C LYS A 583 13.22 10.35 -11.70
N GLU A 584 14.29 9.57 -11.70
CA GLU A 584 15.17 9.44 -12.87
C GLU A 584 14.47 8.77 -14.04
N LEU A 585 13.68 7.73 -13.78
CA LEU A 585 12.87 7.05 -14.80
C LEU A 585 11.85 8.01 -15.42
N ALA A 586 11.17 8.84 -14.62
CA ALA A 586 10.25 9.85 -15.12
C ALA A 586 10.93 10.88 -16.03
N ARG A 587 12.14 11.37 -15.66
CA ARG A 587 12.94 12.27 -16.51
C ARG A 587 13.37 11.61 -17.81
N ALA A 588 13.77 10.33 -17.76
CA ALA A 588 14.13 9.57 -18.95
C ALA A 588 12.93 9.35 -19.89
N GLU A 589 11.72 9.17 -19.34
CA GLU A 589 10.48 9.07 -20.11
C GLU A 589 10.11 10.39 -20.79
N GLU A 590 10.24 11.52 -20.10
CA GLU A 590 10.02 12.85 -20.68
C GLU A 590 10.97 13.12 -21.85
N GLU A 591 12.27 12.82 -21.68
CA GLU A 591 13.25 13.03 -22.74
C GLU A 591 13.03 12.07 -23.93
N ARG A 592 12.62 10.82 -23.67
CA ARG A 592 12.22 9.88 -24.73
C ARG A 592 11.03 10.40 -25.52
N GLU A 593 10.01 10.92 -24.84
CA GLU A 593 8.82 11.46 -25.51
C GLU A 593 9.16 12.68 -26.35
N ARG A 594 10.03 13.55 -25.83
CA ARG A 594 10.57 14.68 -26.59
C ARG A 594 11.31 14.23 -27.86
N LEU A 595 12.16 13.21 -27.75
CA LEU A 595 12.87 12.64 -28.89
C LEU A 595 11.93 11.93 -29.87
N ARG A 596 10.86 11.28 -29.40
CA ARG A 596 9.83 10.65 -30.23
C ARG A 596 9.14 11.70 -31.10
N ILE A 597 8.66 12.78 -30.49
CA ILE A 597 8.00 13.89 -31.20
C ILE A 597 8.96 14.54 -32.19
N PHE A 598 10.23 14.71 -31.82
CA PHE A 598 11.25 15.26 -32.71
C PHE A 598 11.51 14.35 -33.93
N ASN A 599 11.65 13.04 -33.72
CA ASN A 599 11.81 12.06 -34.80
C ASN A 599 10.59 12.03 -35.72
N GLU A 600 9.38 12.02 -35.17
CA GLU A 600 8.13 12.01 -35.94
C GLU A 600 8.01 13.27 -36.82
N ARG A 601 8.38 14.44 -36.27
CA ARG A 601 8.42 15.69 -37.02
C ARG A 601 9.43 15.63 -38.18
N LEU A 602 10.65 15.15 -37.93
CA LEU A 602 11.67 15.02 -38.97
C LEU A 602 11.21 14.04 -40.07
N GLN A 603 10.61 12.91 -39.71
CA GLN A 603 10.07 11.94 -40.67
C GLN A 603 8.97 12.53 -41.55
N ILE A 604 8.06 13.32 -40.97
CA ILE A 604 7.00 14.02 -41.73
C ILE A 604 7.63 15.05 -42.69
N GLU A 605 8.60 15.84 -42.22
CA GLU A 605 9.30 16.84 -43.06
C GLU A 605 10.02 16.17 -44.23
N THR A 606 10.79 15.10 -43.96
CA THR A 606 11.46 14.30 -44.99
C THR A 606 10.46 13.68 -45.98
N ALA A 607 9.34 13.13 -45.50
CA ALA A 607 8.33 12.53 -46.37
C ALA A 607 7.64 13.56 -47.28
N ASN A 608 7.38 14.76 -46.76
CA ASN A 608 6.79 15.85 -47.56
C ASN A 608 7.77 16.35 -48.63
N LEU A 609 9.04 16.55 -48.27
CA LEU A 609 10.07 16.97 -49.24
C LEU A 609 10.34 15.90 -50.30
N ARG A 610 10.26 14.61 -49.95
CA ARG A 610 10.33 13.51 -50.93
C ARG A 610 9.14 13.51 -51.88
N ARG A 611 7.92 13.78 -51.42
CA ARG A 611 6.76 13.99 -52.32
C ARG A 611 6.94 15.21 -53.20
N GLU A 612 7.48 16.31 -52.68
CA GLU A 612 7.79 17.51 -53.49
C GLU A 612 8.85 17.19 -54.55
N LEU A 613 9.83 16.33 -54.24
CA LEU A 613 10.81 15.83 -55.20
C LEU A 613 10.17 14.89 -56.24
N GLU A 614 9.24 14.02 -55.87
CA GLU A 614 8.50 13.14 -56.80
C GLU A 614 7.57 13.92 -57.75
N ILE A 615 7.07 15.09 -57.32
CA ILE A 615 6.25 15.99 -58.14
C ILE A 615 7.13 16.73 -59.18
N GLN A 616 8.44 16.84 -58.95
CA GLN A 616 9.36 17.30 -59.99
C GLN A 616 9.49 16.20 -61.05
N PRO A 617 9.50 16.54 -62.36
CA PRO A 617 9.61 15.54 -63.42
C PRO A 617 10.94 14.79 -63.33
N GLU A 618 10.91 13.60 -62.72
CA GLU A 618 12.09 12.82 -62.38
C GLU A 618 12.98 12.57 -63.62
N THR A 619 14.28 12.83 -63.45
CA THR A 619 15.34 12.37 -64.32
C THR A 619 16.05 11.18 -63.67
N SER A 620 15.93 10.03 -64.32
CA SER A 620 16.77 8.82 -64.19
C SER A 620 16.47 7.83 -63.05
N GLY A 621 16.26 6.58 -63.46
CA GLY A 621 16.86 5.44 -62.74
C GLY A 621 15.92 4.36 -62.21
N HIS A 622 15.02 3.81 -63.01
CA HIS A 622 14.47 2.47 -62.74
C HIS A 622 15.02 1.46 -63.74
N ARG A 623 15.49 0.32 -63.21
CA ARG A 623 16.01 -0.81 -63.98
C ARG A 623 14.87 -1.40 -64.80
N LEU A 624 14.87 -1.18 -66.12
CA LEU A 624 13.81 -1.61 -67.04
C LEU A 624 13.49 -3.11 -66.85
N ARG A 625 12.25 -3.42 -66.46
CA ARG A 625 11.78 -4.79 -66.22
C ARG A 625 10.89 -5.26 -67.37
N ILE A 626 11.44 -6.11 -68.24
CA ILE A 626 10.73 -6.69 -69.39
C ILE A 626 10.31 -8.13 -69.07
N GLN A 627 9.03 -8.45 -69.26
CA GLN A 627 8.49 -9.79 -69.09
C GLN A 627 8.45 -10.53 -70.44
N ASN A 628 9.03 -11.72 -70.54
CA ASN A 628 9.04 -12.48 -71.79
C ASN A 628 7.75 -13.31 -71.95
N LEU A 629 7.02 -13.09 -73.06
CA LEU A 629 5.81 -13.83 -73.45
C LEU A 629 5.94 -14.56 -74.79
N ILE A 630 7.11 -14.53 -75.43
CA ILE A 630 7.32 -15.07 -76.79
C ILE A 630 6.80 -16.51 -76.90
N ASP A 631 7.20 -17.39 -75.97
CA ASP A 631 6.83 -18.81 -76.01
C ASP A 631 5.39 -19.10 -75.53
N LYS A 632 4.67 -18.07 -75.05
CA LYS A 632 3.33 -18.20 -74.46
C LYS A 632 2.20 -17.72 -75.37
N LEU A 633 2.55 -17.13 -76.51
CA LEU A 633 1.60 -16.57 -77.47
C LEU A 633 1.53 -17.43 -78.73
N PRO A 634 0.34 -17.59 -79.36
CA PRO A 634 0.21 -18.28 -80.64
C PRO A 634 1.09 -17.65 -81.73
N ARG A 635 1.99 -18.44 -82.32
CA ARG A 635 2.84 -18.03 -83.46
C ARG A 635 3.15 -19.21 -84.40
N ASP A 636 3.31 -18.91 -85.69
CA ASP A 636 3.82 -19.81 -86.72
C ASP A 636 5.29 -19.45 -87.02
N PRO A 637 6.27 -20.18 -86.46
CA PRO A 637 7.68 -19.83 -86.56
C PRO A 637 8.26 -19.96 -87.98
N HIS A 638 7.61 -20.68 -88.89
CA HIS A 638 8.13 -20.91 -90.25
C HIS A 638 7.93 -19.73 -91.20
N ARG A 639 7.17 -18.72 -90.78
CA ARG A 639 6.83 -17.52 -91.58
C ARG A 639 7.56 -16.26 -91.11
N TYR A 640 8.59 -16.43 -90.28
CA TYR A 640 9.51 -15.37 -89.86
C TYR A 640 10.86 -15.52 -90.57
N VAL A 641 11.49 -14.39 -90.85
CA VAL A 641 12.86 -14.27 -91.37
C VAL A 641 13.75 -13.60 -90.34
N GLU A 642 15.07 -13.78 -90.49
CA GLU A 642 16.05 -13.16 -89.61
C GLU A 642 16.08 -11.63 -89.79
N ARG A 643 16.01 -10.89 -88.67
CA ARG A 643 16.14 -9.43 -88.60
C ARG A 643 17.50 -9.09 -88.01
N ARG A 644 18.38 -8.44 -88.77
CA ARG A 644 19.65 -7.93 -88.22
C ARG A 644 19.42 -6.57 -87.56
N ALA A 645 20.23 -6.26 -86.54
CA ALA A 645 20.09 -5.00 -85.81
C ALA A 645 20.30 -3.75 -86.70
N GLU A 646 21.15 -3.87 -87.73
CA GLU A 646 21.38 -2.82 -88.75
C GLU A 646 20.19 -2.57 -89.68
N ASP A 647 19.27 -3.53 -89.80
CA ASP A 647 18.06 -3.41 -90.61
C ASP A 647 16.95 -2.64 -89.87
N VAL A 648 17.10 -2.41 -88.55
CA VAL A 648 16.13 -1.65 -87.73
C VAL A 648 16.39 -0.15 -87.85
N GLN A 649 15.49 0.55 -88.53
CA GLN A 649 15.53 2.00 -88.75
C GLN A 649 14.48 2.77 -87.96
N TYR A 650 13.41 2.12 -87.49
CA TYR A 650 12.28 2.80 -86.84
C TYR A 650 11.83 2.11 -85.55
N ILE A 651 11.23 2.89 -84.66
CA ILE A 651 10.35 2.38 -83.61
C ILE A 651 8.92 2.82 -83.93
N VAL A 652 8.03 1.85 -84.09
CA VAL A 652 6.66 2.08 -84.54
C VAL A 652 5.69 1.92 -83.38
N ILE A 653 4.98 3.00 -83.06
CA ILE A 653 4.03 3.06 -81.95
C ILE A 653 2.63 2.67 -82.44
N ASN A 654 2.03 1.74 -81.71
CA ASN A 654 0.72 1.19 -81.93
C ASN A 654 -0.15 1.30 -80.66
N HIS A 655 -1.47 1.22 -80.82
CA HIS A 655 -2.39 0.79 -79.76
C HIS A 655 -3.05 -0.53 -80.13
N THR A 656 -3.61 -1.23 -79.15
CA THR A 656 -4.30 -2.50 -79.40
C THR A 656 -5.69 -2.32 -80.02
N GLY A 657 -6.32 -1.14 -79.86
CA GLY A 657 -7.64 -0.85 -80.42
C GLY A 657 -8.77 -1.62 -79.74
N VAL A 658 -8.49 -2.23 -78.59
CA VAL A 658 -9.43 -2.97 -77.75
C VAL A 658 -9.22 -2.56 -76.29
N PRO A 659 -10.20 -2.78 -75.39
CA PRO A 659 -10.04 -2.48 -73.97
C PRO A 659 -8.80 -3.17 -73.37
N PRO A 660 -8.07 -2.53 -72.42
CA PRO A 660 -6.87 -3.11 -71.82
C PRO A 660 -7.08 -4.44 -71.09
N THR A 661 -8.33 -4.81 -70.79
CA THR A 661 -8.72 -6.08 -70.18
C THR A 661 -8.63 -7.28 -71.12
N VAL A 662 -8.54 -7.06 -72.44
CA VAL A 662 -8.40 -8.14 -73.43
C VAL A 662 -6.99 -8.71 -73.36
N SER A 663 -6.87 -10.04 -73.28
CA SER A 663 -5.58 -10.68 -73.06
C SER A 663 -4.68 -10.67 -74.30
N TRP A 664 -3.35 -10.66 -74.09
CA TRP A 664 -2.37 -10.77 -75.19
C TRP A 664 -2.56 -12.02 -76.06
N GLN A 665 -3.03 -13.12 -75.46
CA GLN A 665 -3.34 -14.36 -76.18
C GLN A 665 -4.52 -14.19 -77.15
N GLU A 666 -5.56 -13.45 -76.75
CA GLU A 666 -6.72 -13.20 -77.61
C GLU A 666 -6.36 -12.29 -78.79
N ILE A 667 -5.55 -11.25 -78.55
CA ILE A 667 -5.06 -10.36 -79.61
C ILE A 667 -4.15 -11.14 -80.58
N ALA A 668 -3.24 -11.99 -80.06
CA ALA A 668 -2.38 -12.84 -80.88
C ALA A 668 -3.18 -13.85 -81.73
N ARG A 669 -4.26 -14.43 -81.18
CA ARG A 669 -5.19 -15.30 -81.96
C ARG A 669 -5.91 -14.55 -83.07
N ALA A 670 -6.25 -13.28 -82.86
CA ALA A 670 -6.85 -12.48 -83.93
C ALA A 670 -5.83 -12.20 -85.05
N HIS A 671 -4.58 -11.90 -84.69
CA HIS A 671 -3.53 -11.63 -85.67
C HIS A 671 -3.10 -12.88 -86.47
N ILE A 672 -3.14 -14.07 -85.86
CA ILE A 672 -2.64 -15.30 -86.51
C ILE A 672 -3.43 -15.70 -87.78
N VAL A 673 -4.62 -15.14 -87.96
CA VAL A 673 -5.48 -15.39 -89.13
C VAL A 673 -4.79 -14.90 -90.40
N ASP A 674 -4.23 -13.68 -90.37
CA ASP A 674 -3.60 -13.03 -91.53
C ASP A 674 -2.06 -13.03 -91.43
N TRP A 675 -1.54 -13.03 -90.21
CA TRP A 675 -0.12 -12.88 -89.89
C TRP A 675 0.43 -14.12 -89.17
N PRO A 676 1.75 -14.35 -89.14
CA PRO A 676 2.30 -15.52 -88.46
C PRO A 676 2.34 -15.40 -86.93
N GLY A 677 1.74 -14.36 -86.35
CA GLY A 677 1.65 -14.12 -84.91
C GLY A 677 1.35 -12.66 -84.60
N LEU A 678 1.54 -12.26 -83.36
CA LEU A 678 1.33 -10.87 -82.94
C LEU A 678 2.35 -9.95 -83.63
N LEU A 679 1.88 -8.86 -84.24
CA LEU A 679 2.74 -7.94 -85.01
C LEU A 679 3.56 -6.98 -84.13
N TYR A 680 3.31 -6.97 -82.83
CA TYR A 680 4.00 -6.11 -81.88
C TYR A 680 5.18 -6.88 -81.28
N ASP A 681 6.36 -6.29 -81.32
CA ASP A 681 7.56 -6.83 -80.68
C ASP A 681 7.49 -6.65 -79.15
N PHE A 682 6.87 -5.54 -78.71
CA PHE A 682 6.56 -5.28 -77.31
C PHE A 682 5.12 -4.82 -77.11
N CYS A 683 4.56 -5.15 -75.96
CA CYS A 683 3.27 -4.65 -75.49
C CYS A 683 3.41 -4.02 -74.10
N ILE A 684 2.67 -2.94 -73.84
CA ILE A 684 2.64 -2.23 -72.56
C ILE A 684 1.20 -2.30 -72.03
N ASP A 685 0.99 -2.89 -70.86
CA ASP A 685 -0.33 -2.98 -70.24
C ASP A 685 -0.79 -1.64 -69.63
N GLU A 686 -1.98 -1.61 -69.03
CA GLU A 686 -2.53 -0.39 -68.44
C GLU A 686 -1.77 0.11 -67.21
N GLN A 687 -1.00 -0.75 -66.53
CA GLN A 687 -0.19 -0.43 -65.35
C GLN A 687 1.26 -0.07 -65.71
N GLY A 688 1.61 -0.05 -67.00
CA GLY A 688 2.96 0.25 -67.48
C GLY A 688 3.92 -0.96 -67.42
N ALA A 689 3.42 -2.19 -67.24
CA ALA A 689 4.27 -3.37 -67.33
C ALA A 689 4.59 -3.70 -68.80
N ILE A 690 5.87 -3.95 -69.08
CA ILE A 690 6.37 -4.19 -70.44
C ILE A 690 6.50 -5.69 -70.69
N TYR A 691 5.93 -6.14 -71.80
CA TYR A 691 5.96 -7.52 -72.25
C TYR A 691 6.67 -7.61 -73.60
N GLN A 692 7.70 -8.44 -73.70
CA GLN A 692 8.28 -8.81 -74.98
C GLN A 692 7.46 -9.94 -75.60
N THR A 693 6.92 -9.68 -76.79
CA THR A 693 5.96 -10.56 -77.46
C THR A 693 6.53 -11.17 -78.74
N GLN A 694 7.62 -10.62 -79.30
CA GLN A 694 8.40 -11.26 -80.36
C GLN A 694 9.93 -11.18 -80.10
N PRO A 695 10.73 -12.11 -80.65
CA PRO A 695 12.18 -11.97 -80.67
C PRO A 695 12.61 -10.77 -81.51
N LEU A 696 13.59 -10.00 -81.04
CA LEU A 696 14.11 -8.85 -81.81
C LEU A 696 14.93 -9.27 -83.05
N THR A 697 15.29 -10.54 -83.14
CA THR A 697 16.06 -11.15 -84.24
C THR A 697 15.17 -11.78 -85.31
N GLU A 698 13.84 -11.74 -85.14
CA GLU A 698 12.88 -12.30 -86.08
C GLU A 698 11.90 -11.22 -86.53
N VAL A 699 11.47 -11.29 -87.79
CA VAL A 699 10.42 -10.42 -88.34
C VAL A 699 9.59 -11.19 -89.34
N VAL A 700 8.34 -10.80 -89.51
CA VAL A 700 7.49 -11.34 -90.56
C VAL A 700 8.09 -11.01 -91.94
N GLU A 701 8.09 -11.97 -92.87
CA GLU A 701 8.49 -11.72 -94.25
C GLU A 701 7.48 -10.78 -94.93
N THR A 702 7.87 -9.52 -95.14
CA THR A 702 7.01 -8.49 -95.73
C THR A 702 7.81 -7.35 -96.35
N ASP A 703 7.24 -6.70 -97.36
CA ASP A 703 7.78 -5.46 -97.96
C ASP A 703 7.40 -4.20 -97.18
N GLN A 704 6.53 -4.33 -96.17
CA GLN A 704 6.04 -3.23 -95.35
C GLN A 704 7.11 -2.72 -94.38
N VAL A 705 7.65 -1.52 -94.66
CA VAL A 705 8.76 -0.91 -93.90
C VAL A 705 8.47 -0.78 -92.39
N TYR A 706 7.23 -0.48 -92.00
CA TYR A 706 6.82 -0.35 -90.60
C TYR A 706 6.80 -1.69 -89.83
N LEU A 707 7.05 -2.81 -90.50
CA LEU A 707 7.24 -4.13 -89.92
C LEU A 707 8.67 -4.63 -90.17
N SER A 708 9.12 -4.62 -91.44
CA SER A 708 10.39 -5.21 -91.85
C SER A 708 11.63 -4.46 -91.32
N GLN A 709 11.54 -3.14 -91.13
CA GLN A 709 12.64 -2.28 -90.67
C GLN A 709 12.35 -1.61 -89.32
N ALA A 710 11.42 -2.14 -88.52
CA ALA A 710 10.98 -1.48 -87.30
C ALA A 710 10.79 -2.42 -86.11
N ILE A 711 10.96 -1.88 -84.90
CA ILE A 711 10.46 -2.49 -83.66
C ILE A 711 9.09 -1.90 -83.34
N ASN A 712 8.07 -2.73 -83.26
CA ASN A 712 6.68 -2.34 -83.02
C ASN A 712 6.34 -2.44 -81.52
N ILE A 713 5.85 -1.34 -80.94
CA ILE A 713 5.42 -1.27 -79.54
C ILE A 713 3.92 -0.96 -79.51
N ALA A 714 3.13 -1.82 -78.87
CA ALA A 714 1.70 -1.58 -78.68
C ALA A 714 1.36 -1.19 -77.24
N PHE A 715 0.55 -0.14 -77.10
CA PHE A 715 -0.03 0.30 -75.84
C PHE A 715 -1.43 -0.29 -75.70
N ALA A 716 -1.72 -0.98 -74.59
CA ALA A 716 -3.04 -1.53 -74.31
C ALA A 716 -4.09 -0.42 -74.21
N GLY A 717 -5.09 -0.45 -75.08
CA GLY A 717 -6.23 0.47 -75.05
C GLY A 717 -6.68 0.96 -76.43
N GLU A 718 -7.73 1.77 -76.42
CA GLU A 718 -8.28 2.43 -77.61
C GLU A 718 -8.19 3.95 -77.49
N PHE A 719 -7.21 4.55 -78.17
CA PHE A 719 -6.85 5.97 -78.00
C PHE A 719 -7.40 6.88 -79.11
N ASN A 720 -8.52 6.49 -79.72
CA ASN A 720 -9.23 7.36 -80.67
C ASN A 720 -9.83 8.58 -79.95
N ARG A 721 -10.26 8.43 -78.68
CA ARG A 721 -10.88 9.50 -77.88
C ARG A 721 -10.19 9.75 -76.52
N SER A 722 -9.17 8.99 -76.19
CA SER A 722 -8.39 9.07 -74.95
C SER A 722 -6.90 9.05 -75.27
N VAL A 723 -6.05 9.23 -74.25
CA VAL A 723 -4.60 9.06 -74.34
C VAL A 723 -4.17 7.91 -73.41
N PRO A 724 -2.99 7.31 -73.62
CA PRO A 724 -2.44 6.33 -72.68
C PRO A 724 -2.27 6.94 -71.28
N ARG A 725 -2.30 6.10 -70.24
CA ARG A 725 -2.05 6.55 -68.86
C ARG A 725 -0.59 6.98 -68.68
N GLU A 726 -0.32 7.78 -67.65
CA GLU A 726 1.02 8.28 -67.35
C GLU A 726 2.04 7.15 -67.15
N GLU A 727 1.63 6.05 -66.49
CA GLU A 727 2.46 4.87 -66.29
C GLU A 727 2.85 4.21 -67.63
N GLN A 728 1.93 4.20 -68.60
CA GLN A 728 2.19 3.66 -69.94
C GLN A 728 3.16 4.56 -70.72
N ILE A 729 2.95 5.88 -70.68
CA ILE A 729 3.84 6.87 -71.33
C ILE A 729 5.25 6.80 -70.74
N TYR A 730 5.36 6.68 -69.42
CA TYR A 730 6.64 6.54 -68.73
C TYR A 730 7.36 5.24 -69.10
N ALA A 731 6.67 4.09 -69.01
CA ALA A 731 7.22 2.79 -69.39
C ALA A 731 7.62 2.76 -70.89
N GLY A 732 6.81 3.35 -71.75
CA GLY A 732 7.10 3.52 -73.17
C GLY A 732 8.35 4.37 -73.40
N GLY A 733 8.49 5.49 -72.68
CA GLY A 733 9.68 6.34 -72.72
C GLY A 733 10.95 5.59 -72.33
N GLN A 734 10.91 4.81 -71.24
CA GLN A 734 12.04 3.99 -70.80
C GLN A 734 12.39 2.87 -71.79
N LEU A 735 11.39 2.18 -72.33
CA LEU A 735 11.59 1.12 -73.32
C LEU A 735 12.22 1.67 -74.60
N ILE A 736 11.74 2.81 -75.09
CA ILE A 736 12.27 3.44 -76.31
C ILE A 736 13.70 3.92 -76.08
N ALA A 737 14.01 4.54 -74.94
CA ALA A 737 15.39 4.91 -74.61
C ALA A 737 16.33 3.68 -74.59
N TRP A 738 15.89 2.58 -73.96
CA TRP A 738 16.62 1.31 -73.91
C TRP A 738 16.79 0.65 -75.29
N LEU A 739 15.83 0.82 -76.21
CA LEU A 739 15.91 0.35 -77.58
C LEU A 739 16.87 1.24 -78.41
N MET A 740 16.85 2.55 -78.22
CA MET A 740 17.75 3.48 -78.92
C MET A 740 19.23 3.24 -78.56
N GLU A 741 19.53 2.79 -77.34
CA GLU A 741 20.88 2.33 -76.98
C GLU A 741 21.32 1.07 -77.75
N ARG A 742 20.38 0.20 -78.13
CA ARG A 742 20.64 -1.09 -78.80
C ARG A 742 20.61 -1.02 -80.31
N PHE A 743 19.88 -0.06 -80.85
CA PHE A 743 19.72 0.16 -82.29
C PHE A 743 20.17 1.60 -82.61
N PRO A 744 21.48 1.84 -82.76
CA PRO A 744 22.04 3.20 -82.89
C PRO A 744 21.57 3.97 -84.14
N ALA A 745 21.00 3.28 -85.12
CA ALA A 745 20.39 3.90 -86.31
C ALA A 745 19.06 4.61 -86.00
N VAL A 746 18.44 4.35 -84.85
CA VAL A 746 17.17 4.94 -84.44
C VAL A 746 17.42 6.17 -83.57
N THR A 747 16.96 7.35 -84.03
CA THR A 747 16.91 8.57 -83.20
C THR A 747 15.47 8.93 -82.84
N LEU A 748 15.26 10.00 -82.06
CA LEU A 748 13.92 10.47 -81.70
C LEU A 748 13.03 10.78 -82.92
N GLU A 749 13.62 11.15 -84.07
CA GLU A 749 12.87 11.43 -85.31
C GLU A 749 12.31 10.17 -85.99
N GLN A 750 12.89 9.01 -85.68
CA GLN A 750 12.49 7.70 -86.21
C GLN A 750 11.47 6.99 -85.30
N VAL A 751 11.07 7.60 -84.19
CA VAL A 751 9.94 7.15 -83.36
C VAL A 751 8.64 7.70 -83.93
N ARG A 752 7.84 6.85 -84.56
CA ARG A 752 6.66 7.24 -85.35
C ARG A 752 5.48 6.32 -85.06
N GLY A 753 4.26 6.83 -85.17
CA GLY A 753 3.07 5.99 -85.10
C GLY A 753 2.82 5.26 -86.42
N ILE A 754 2.18 4.10 -86.40
CA ILE A 754 1.88 3.34 -87.63
C ILE A 754 1.13 4.17 -88.68
N ARG A 755 0.24 5.08 -88.25
CA ARG A 755 -0.46 6.01 -89.14
C ARG A 755 0.40 7.03 -89.88
N GLU A 756 1.67 7.17 -89.52
CA GLU A 756 2.64 7.98 -90.24
C GLU A 756 3.27 7.22 -91.43
N PHE A 757 2.99 5.92 -91.56
CA PHE A 757 3.42 5.06 -92.66
C PHE A 757 2.27 4.66 -93.59
N ILE A 758 1.09 4.38 -93.03
CA ILE A 758 -0.09 3.93 -93.76
C ILE A 758 -1.36 4.62 -93.22
N ASP A 759 -2.45 4.61 -93.99
CA ASP A 759 -3.75 5.09 -93.50
C ASP A 759 -4.31 4.11 -92.46
N HIS A 760 -4.19 4.46 -91.17
CA HIS A 760 -4.51 3.58 -90.05
C HIS A 760 -4.99 4.38 -88.82
N THR A 761 -5.85 3.76 -88.00
CA THR A 761 -6.43 4.38 -86.80
C THR A 761 -5.44 4.44 -85.62
N SER A 762 -4.65 3.39 -85.43
CA SER A 762 -3.55 3.31 -84.45
C SER A 762 -2.42 4.32 -84.74
N PRO A 763 -1.79 4.94 -83.72
CA PRO A 763 -2.01 4.72 -82.29
C PRO A 763 -3.09 5.66 -81.72
N GLY A 764 -4.01 6.16 -82.55
CA GLY A 764 -5.19 6.95 -82.17
C GLY A 764 -5.22 8.33 -82.81
N GLU A 765 -6.40 8.95 -82.85
CA GLU A 765 -6.58 10.34 -83.32
C GLU A 765 -5.71 11.32 -82.51
N GLN A 766 -5.55 11.07 -81.21
CA GLN A 766 -4.83 11.93 -80.27
C GLN A 766 -3.29 11.91 -80.43
N TRP A 767 -2.74 11.06 -81.31
CA TRP A 767 -1.28 10.89 -81.50
C TRP A 767 -0.60 12.16 -82.01
N MET A 768 -1.11 12.72 -83.12
CA MET A 768 -0.60 13.96 -83.75
C MET A 768 -1.54 15.15 -83.60
N SER A 769 -2.77 14.93 -83.16
CA SER A 769 -3.82 15.96 -83.03
C SER A 769 -4.45 15.92 -81.63
N GLY A 770 -5.24 16.93 -81.25
CA GLY A 770 -5.84 16.98 -79.92
C GLY A 770 -4.81 17.07 -78.79
N LYS A 771 -4.74 16.06 -77.92
CA LYS A 771 -3.82 15.99 -76.78
C LYS A 771 -2.36 15.72 -77.15
N ARG A 772 -2.05 15.33 -78.40
CA ARG A 772 -0.69 15.20 -78.97
C ARG A 772 0.25 14.35 -78.11
N TRP A 773 -0.21 13.19 -77.66
CA TRP A 773 0.56 12.37 -76.72
C TRP A 773 1.87 11.80 -77.28
N LYS A 774 2.14 11.94 -78.60
CA LYS A 774 3.49 11.76 -79.17
C LYS A 774 4.52 12.67 -78.50
N GLU A 775 4.16 13.91 -78.18
CA GLU A 775 5.08 14.86 -77.53
C GLU A 775 5.41 14.44 -76.10
N ASP A 776 4.39 13.96 -75.37
CA ASP A 776 4.54 13.44 -74.01
C ASP A 776 5.43 12.19 -73.99
N LEU A 777 5.24 11.29 -74.96
CA LEU A 777 6.10 10.11 -75.13
C LEU A 777 7.53 10.50 -75.46
N LEU A 778 7.76 11.37 -76.44
CA LEU A 778 9.12 11.84 -76.78
C LEU A 778 9.79 12.59 -75.62
N ALA A 779 9.02 13.34 -74.82
CA ALA A 779 9.52 13.97 -73.60
C ALA A 779 9.93 12.93 -72.55
N ALA A 780 9.15 11.84 -72.39
CA ALA A 780 9.52 10.72 -71.54
C ALA A 780 10.80 10.01 -72.01
N VAL A 781 11.00 9.85 -73.33
CA VAL A 781 12.26 9.30 -73.88
C VAL A 781 13.46 10.17 -73.55
N ARG A 782 13.35 11.51 -73.70
CA ARG A 782 14.45 12.44 -73.36
C ARG A 782 14.81 12.39 -71.87
N ARG A 783 13.80 12.29 -70.99
CA ARG A 783 14.00 12.14 -69.54
C ARG A 783 14.68 10.81 -69.19
N ALA A 784 14.26 9.72 -69.82
CA ALA A 784 14.84 8.39 -69.60
C ALA A 784 16.27 8.25 -70.16
N GLY A 785 16.58 8.95 -71.27
CA GLY A 785 17.90 8.95 -71.91
C GLY A 785 18.91 9.95 -71.32
N GLY A 786 18.59 10.61 -70.21
CA GLY A 786 19.52 11.52 -69.52
C GLY A 786 19.85 12.82 -70.27
N LEU A 787 18.99 13.28 -71.18
CA LEU A 787 19.24 14.44 -72.06
C LEU A 787 18.77 15.80 -71.49
N VAL A 788 18.47 15.88 -70.18
CA VAL A 788 18.06 17.12 -69.48
C VAL A 788 18.76 17.20 -68.12
N ASP A 789 19.40 18.33 -67.81
CA ASP A 789 20.02 18.59 -66.51
C ASP A 789 18.96 18.75 -65.39
N PRO A 790 19.23 18.25 -64.16
CA PRO A 790 18.35 18.48 -63.00
C PRO A 790 18.16 19.97 -62.75
N THR A 791 16.92 20.39 -62.49
CA THR A 791 16.61 21.79 -62.18
C THR A 791 17.28 22.22 -60.88
N GLU A 792 17.55 23.52 -60.70
CA GLU A 792 18.13 24.06 -59.46
C GLU A 792 17.25 23.76 -58.23
N GLU A 793 15.93 23.69 -58.42
CA GLU A 793 14.95 23.34 -57.39
C GLU A 793 15.07 21.87 -56.97
N GLU A 794 15.27 20.96 -57.92
CA GLU A 794 15.55 19.55 -57.65
C GLU A 794 16.85 19.37 -56.85
N ARG A 795 17.89 20.14 -57.21
CA ARG A 795 19.19 20.13 -56.52
C ARG A 795 19.06 20.60 -55.06
N ARG A 796 18.28 21.65 -54.83
CA ARG A 796 17.98 22.19 -53.49
C ARG A 796 17.17 21.21 -52.63
N LEU A 797 16.15 20.57 -53.20
CA LEU A 797 15.34 19.57 -52.50
C LEU A 797 16.18 18.36 -52.09
N ARG A 798 17.02 17.85 -53.01
CA ARG A 798 17.96 16.75 -52.73
C ARG A 798 18.93 17.08 -51.60
N GLN A 799 19.50 18.30 -51.58
CA GLN A 799 20.38 18.73 -50.49
C GLN A 799 19.65 18.80 -49.15
N ARG A 800 18.44 19.36 -49.12
CA ARG A 800 17.66 19.48 -47.88
C ARG A 800 17.23 18.12 -47.32
N ILE A 801 16.88 17.17 -48.18
CA ILE A 801 16.56 15.79 -47.78
C ILE A 801 17.79 15.13 -47.13
N ALA A 802 18.98 15.30 -47.72
CA ALA A 802 20.21 14.74 -47.15
C ALA A 802 20.53 15.30 -45.75
N GLU A 803 20.37 16.61 -45.53
CA GLU A 803 20.55 17.24 -44.20
C GLU A 803 19.56 16.71 -43.16
N LEU A 804 18.30 16.51 -43.54
CA LEU A 804 17.27 16.00 -42.65
C LEU A 804 17.44 14.50 -42.37
N ASP A 805 17.89 13.72 -43.34
CA ASP A 805 18.22 12.31 -43.16
C ASP A 805 19.38 12.14 -42.16
N GLU A 806 20.42 12.99 -42.22
CA GLU A 806 21.51 13.00 -41.23
C GLU A 806 21.00 13.37 -39.82
N GLN A 807 20.13 14.38 -39.70
CA GLN A 807 19.52 14.76 -38.42
C GLN A 807 18.62 13.66 -37.86
N LEU A 808 17.89 12.96 -38.73
CA LEU A 808 17.04 11.84 -38.35
C LEU A 808 17.88 10.67 -37.84
N GLU A 809 18.96 10.31 -38.52
CA GLU A 809 19.89 9.26 -38.07
C GLU A 809 20.48 9.58 -36.69
N ALA A 810 20.94 10.83 -36.48
CA ALA A 810 21.47 11.27 -35.19
C ALA A 810 20.39 11.22 -34.08
N ALA A 811 19.17 11.64 -34.38
CA ALA A 811 18.05 11.60 -33.44
C ALA A 811 17.60 10.17 -33.11
N GLN A 812 17.67 9.25 -34.07
CA GLN A 812 17.39 7.83 -33.87
C GLN A 812 18.45 7.16 -33.00
N GLN A 813 19.74 7.46 -33.22
CA GLN A 813 20.83 6.98 -32.35
C GLN A 813 20.65 7.46 -30.91
N LEU A 814 20.32 8.74 -30.72
CA LEU A 814 20.07 9.29 -29.38
C LEU A 814 18.84 8.64 -28.71
N SER A 815 17.78 8.38 -29.48
CA SER A 815 16.59 7.66 -29.01
C SER A 815 16.93 6.23 -28.56
N LEU A 816 17.83 5.54 -29.28
CA LEU A 816 18.27 4.19 -28.92
C LEU A 816 19.06 4.20 -27.60
N VAL A 817 19.98 5.15 -27.43
CA VAL A 817 20.74 5.31 -26.18
C VAL A 817 19.80 5.60 -25.01
N GLN A 818 18.81 6.48 -25.20
CA GLN A 818 17.83 6.76 -24.15
C GLN A 818 16.93 5.56 -23.85
N GLN A 819 16.59 4.75 -24.85
CA GLN A 819 15.83 3.52 -24.66
C GLN A 819 16.63 2.48 -23.84
N GLN A 820 17.94 2.34 -24.09
CA GLN A 820 18.81 1.46 -23.31
C GLN A 820 18.96 1.95 -21.86
N GLN A 821 19.12 3.27 -21.66
CA GLN A 821 19.19 3.86 -20.32
C GLN A 821 17.89 3.64 -19.54
N LYS A 822 16.72 3.82 -20.19
CA LYS A 822 15.42 3.53 -19.59
C LYS A 822 15.30 2.06 -19.16
N ALA A 823 15.63 1.13 -20.05
CA ALA A 823 15.54 -0.30 -19.75
C ALA A 823 16.40 -0.69 -18.53
N LYS A 824 17.59 -0.10 -18.42
CA LYS A 824 18.47 -0.27 -17.26
C LYS A 824 17.84 0.26 -15.96
N LEU A 825 17.25 1.45 -16.00
CA LEU A 825 16.54 2.03 -14.85
C LEU A 825 15.30 1.22 -14.46
N GLU A 826 14.57 0.65 -15.42
CA GLU A 826 13.42 -0.22 -15.16
C GLU A 826 13.82 -1.55 -14.49
N GLU A 827 14.90 -2.17 -14.96
CA GLU A 827 15.46 -3.39 -14.37
C GLU A 827 15.91 -3.15 -12.92
N GLU A 828 16.61 -2.05 -12.68
CA GLU A 828 17.07 -1.66 -11.34
C GLU A 828 15.89 -1.32 -10.41
N ASN A 829 14.83 -0.68 -10.94
CA ASN A 829 13.60 -0.43 -10.18
C ASN A 829 12.89 -1.72 -9.80
N HIS A 830 12.84 -2.67 -10.74
CA HIS A 830 12.24 -3.98 -10.50
C HIS A 830 13.00 -4.76 -9.43
N ARG A 831 14.34 -4.77 -9.50
CA ARG A 831 15.21 -5.37 -8.49
C ARG A 831 14.95 -4.79 -7.09
N LEU A 832 15.00 -3.45 -6.96
CA LEU A 832 14.74 -2.77 -5.69
C LEU A 832 13.31 -3.00 -5.17
N LYS A 833 12.32 -3.12 -6.05
CA LYS A 833 10.93 -3.43 -5.67
C LYS A 833 10.82 -4.82 -5.05
N LEU A 834 11.50 -5.82 -5.62
CA LEU A 834 11.49 -7.19 -5.10
C LEU A 834 12.21 -7.27 -3.76
N GLU A 835 13.41 -6.68 -3.66
CA GLU A 835 14.19 -6.64 -2.41
C GLU A 835 13.42 -5.89 -1.31
N LEU A 836 12.78 -4.77 -1.65
CA LEU A 836 11.94 -4.04 -0.72
C LEU A 836 10.73 -4.86 -0.25
N ALA A 837 10.10 -5.64 -1.14
CA ALA A 837 8.97 -6.50 -0.79
C ALA A 837 9.40 -7.62 0.17
N GLU A 838 10.51 -8.28 -0.13
CA GLU A 838 11.11 -9.32 0.72
C GLU A 838 11.48 -8.78 2.10
N LYS A 839 12.24 -7.67 2.17
CA LYS A 839 12.63 -7.07 3.46
C LYS A 839 11.44 -6.47 4.22
N THR A 840 10.43 -5.95 3.53
CA THR A 840 9.19 -5.48 4.18
C THR A 840 8.39 -6.65 4.75
N GLN A 841 8.39 -7.81 4.08
CA GLN A 841 7.73 -9.02 4.56
C GLN A 841 8.46 -9.60 5.77
N LEU A 842 9.79 -9.64 5.74
CA LEU A 842 10.63 -10.02 6.87
C LEU A 842 10.45 -9.06 8.07
N ALA A 843 10.25 -7.76 7.82
CA ALA A 843 10.07 -6.75 8.87
C ALA A 843 8.68 -6.72 9.52
N ARG A 844 7.66 -7.37 8.93
CA ARG A 844 6.26 -7.30 9.43
C ARG A 844 5.87 -8.40 10.41
N GLY A 845 6.63 -9.49 10.51
CA GLY A 845 6.20 -10.65 11.31
C GLY A 845 4.91 -11.31 10.79
N PHE A 846 4.46 -12.36 11.48
CA PHE A 846 3.28 -13.14 11.13
C PHE A 846 1.99 -12.30 11.15
N VAL A 847 1.28 -12.23 10.03
CA VAL A 847 -0.04 -11.55 9.92
C VAL A 847 -1.15 -12.56 10.17
N ILE A 848 -2.04 -12.27 11.12
CA ILE A 848 -3.16 -13.13 11.47
C ILE A 848 -4.21 -13.03 10.35
N PRO A 849 -4.53 -14.13 9.64
CA PRO A 849 -5.53 -14.10 8.59
C PRO A 849 -6.94 -13.92 9.18
N PRO A 850 -7.92 -13.36 8.43
CA PRO A 850 -9.30 -13.29 8.88
C PRO A 850 -9.85 -14.70 9.16
N PRO A 851 -10.62 -14.90 10.24
CA PRO A 851 -11.22 -16.20 10.53
C PRO A 851 -12.36 -16.51 9.54
N SER A 852 -12.62 -17.80 9.31
CA SER A 852 -13.81 -18.22 8.58
C SER A 852 -15.06 -17.82 9.35
N LEU A 853 -15.80 -16.85 8.81
CA LEU A 853 -17.02 -16.33 9.41
C LEU A 853 -18.11 -16.10 8.37
N ARG A 854 -19.37 -16.21 8.77
CA ARG A 854 -20.55 -15.91 7.95
C ARG A 854 -21.22 -14.62 8.43
N ASN A 855 -21.44 -13.65 7.56
CA ASN A 855 -22.18 -12.44 7.93
C ASN A 855 -23.69 -12.65 7.75
N ILE A 856 -24.45 -12.52 8.84
CA ILE A 856 -25.91 -12.63 8.89
C ILE A 856 -26.57 -11.39 9.48
N ALA A 857 -25.83 -10.29 9.67
CA ALA A 857 -26.28 -9.10 10.38
C ALA A 857 -27.58 -8.48 9.81
N ASP A 858 -27.79 -8.62 8.49
CA ASP A 858 -28.98 -8.10 7.80
C ASP A 858 -30.11 -9.14 7.65
N GLN A 859 -29.88 -10.39 8.08
CA GLN A 859 -30.87 -11.47 8.08
C GLN A 859 -31.60 -11.61 9.42
N LEU A 860 -31.05 -11.03 10.49
CA LEU A 860 -31.59 -11.17 11.84
C LEU A 860 -32.81 -10.24 12.09
N PRO A 861 -33.80 -10.69 12.88
CA PRO A 861 -34.92 -9.86 13.31
C PRO A 861 -34.48 -8.52 13.94
N ARG A 862 -35.12 -7.42 13.51
CA ARG A 862 -34.91 -6.07 14.03
C ARG A 862 -36.23 -5.44 14.45
N HIS A 863 -36.17 -4.51 15.39
CA HIS A 863 -37.35 -3.77 15.80
C HIS A 863 -37.83 -2.87 14.65
N PRO A 864 -39.15 -2.75 14.40
CA PRO A 864 -39.67 -2.00 13.27
C PRO A 864 -39.22 -0.52 13.28
N THR A 865 -39.18 0.11 14.45
CA THR A 865 -38.94 1.56 14.60
C THR A 865 -37.63 1.94 15.30
N LEU A 866 -37.02 1.06 16.10
CA LEU A 866 -35.82 1.41 16.86
C LEU A 866 -34.57 1.18 16.01
N ARG A 867 -33.56 2.02 16.15
CA ARG A 867 -32.32 1.96 15.39
C ARG A 867 -31.13 2.09 16.33
N TYR A 868 -30.03 1.43 15.99
CA TYR A 868 -28.78 1.61 16.72
C TYR A 868 -28.09 2.91 16.33
N GLU A 869 -27.35 3.46 17.27
CA GLU A 869 -26.38 4.50 16.98
C GLU A 869 -25.20 3.92 16.19
N ARG A 870 -24.52 4.80 15.45
CA ARG A 870 -23.34 4.47 14.64
C ARG A 870 -22.10 5.17 15.21
N ARG A 871 -20.95 4.51 15.10
CA ARG A 871 -19.63 4.97 15.52
C ARG A 871 -18.60 4.67 14.42
N SER A 872 -17.49 5.40 14.38
CA SER A 872 -16.36 5.08 13.49
C SER A 872 -15.48 3.98 14.08
N LEU A 873 -14.76 3.24 13.22
CA LEU A 873 -13.94 2.10 13.64
C LEU A 873 -12.82 2.50 14.63
N ASN A 874 -12.24 3.70 14.48
CA ASN A 874 -11.22 4.23 15.40
C ASN A 874 -11.75 4.54 16.81
N GLN A 875 -13.08 4.64 17.01
CA GLN A 875 -13.67 4.78 18.34
C GLN A 875 -13.73 3.42 19.05
N ILE A 876 -13.56 2.32 18.33
CA ILE A 876 -13.55 0.98 18.90
C ILE A 876 -12.18 0.75 19.54
N THR A 877 -12.19 0.57 20.85
CA THR A 877 -10.96 0.40 21.63
C THR A 877 -10.96 -0.89 22.45
N HIS A 878 -12.09 -1.58 22.57
CA HIS A 878 -12.24 -2.73 23.46
C HIS A 878 -13.02 -3.88 22.81
N VAL A 879 -12.70 -5.11 23.20
CA VAL A 879 -13.49 -6.30 22.89
C VAL A 879 -14.18 -6.75 24.17
N ALA A 880 -15.51 -6.88 24.13
CA ALA A 880 -16.32 -7.38 25.23
C ALA A 880 -16.71 -8.85 24.99
N ILE A 881 -16.26 -9.74 25.87
CA ILE A 881 -16.58 -11.17 25.83
C ILE A 881 -17.86 -11.45 26.62
N HIS A 882 -18.79 -12.16 25.99
CA HIS A 882 -20.11 -12.50 26.52
C HIS A 882 -20.36 -14.00 26.48
N HIS A 883 -21.36 -14.44 27.25
CA HIS A 883 -22.06 -15.69 26.99
C HIS A 883 -23.54 -15.42 26.71
N THR A 884 -24.24 -16.38 26.12
CA THR A 884 -25.69 -16.22 25.90
C THR A 884 -26.52 -16.43 27.17
N ALA A 885 -25.96 -17.09 28.19
CA ALA A 885 -26.69 -17.58 29.37
C ALA A 885 -27.87 -18.52 29.06
N THR A 886 -27.95 -19.04 27.82
CA THR A 886 -28.95 -19.99 27.33
C THR A 886 -28.28 -21.30 26.92
N PRO A 887 -29.02 -22.38 26.64
CA PRO A 887 -28.45 -23.57 26.02
C PRO A 887 -27.72 -23.24 24.71
N PRO A 888 -26.60 -23.93 24.39
CA PRO A 888 -25.80 -23.65 23.20
C PRO A 888 -26.51 -23.94 21.86
N THR A 889 -27.65 -24.64 21.91
CA THR A 889 -28.50 -24.92 20.74
C THR A 889 -29.34 -23.71 20.29
N LEU A 890 -29.41 -22.65 21.10
CA LEU A 890 -30.15 -21.45 20.77
C LEU A 890 -29.29 -20.54 19.88
N GLY A 891 -29.67 -20.41 18.60
CA GLY A 891 -28.96 -19.61 17.62
C GLY A 891 -29.22 -18.09 17.72
N PRO A 892 -28.48 -17.28 16.94
CA PRO A 892 -28.55 -15.82 16.99
C PRO A 892 -29.91 -15.24 16.58
N GLU A 893 -30.67 -15.90 15.72
CA GLU A 893 -32.03 -15.49 15.33
C GLU A 893 -32.96 -15.40 16.54
N ARG A 894 -33.03 -16.47 17.34
CA ARG A 894 -33.85 -16.49 18.55
C ARG A 894 -33.38 -15.51 19.61
N ILE A 895 -32.06 -15.28 19.72
CA ILE A 895 -31.50 -14.26 20.60
C ILE A 895 -31.87 -12.85 20.13
N ALA A 896 -31.90 -12.60 18.82
CA ALA A 896 -32.36 -11.34 18.25
C ALA A 896 -33.85 -11.09 18.56
N GLU A 897 -34.72 -12.10 18.39
CA GLU A 897 -36.14 -12.03 18.76
C GLU A 897 -36.34 -11.66 20.24
N LEU A 898 -35.57 -12.29 21.13
CA LEU A 898 -35.61 -11.98 22.57
C LEU A 898 -35.11 -10.57 22.88
N HIS A 899 -34.15 -10.04 22.10
CA HIS A 899 -33.65 -8.68 22.27
C HIS A 899 -34.63 -7.62 21.79
N ILE A 900 -35.32 -7.82 20.66
CA ILE A 900 -36.31 -6.86 20.15
C ILE A 900 -37.61 -6.83 20.95
N ALA A 901 -37.95 -7.90 21.67
CA ALA A 901 -39.12 -7.94 22.52
C ALA A 901 -38.88 -7.21 23.87
N PRO A 902 -39.81 -6.38 24.36
CA PRO A 902 -39.76 -5.88 25.73
C PRO A 902 -40.09 -7.00 26.73
N ASP A 903 -39.46 -6.98 27.90
CA ASP A 903 -39.75 -7.86 29.03
C ASP A 903 -39.98 -7.01 30.30
N PRO A 904 -41.23 -6.57 30.53
CA PRO A 904 -41.58 -5.76 31.70
C PRO A 904 -41.33 -6.47 33.02
N GLY A 905 -41.39 -7.80 33.05
CA GLY A 905 -41.15 -8.61 34.26
C GLY A 905 -39.70 -8.56 34.73
N ARG A 906 -38.77 -8.22 33.84
CA ARG A 906 -37.34 -8.00 34.14
C ARG A 906 -36.91 -6.54 34.02
N GLY A 907 -37.87 -5.62 33.82
CA GLY A 907 -37.58 -4.20 33.60
C GLY A 907 -36.75 -3.92 32.34
N LYS A 908 -36.85 -4.79 31.32
CA LYS A 908 -36.05 -4.72 30.09
C LYS A 908 -36.89 -4.16 28.94
N GLU A 909 -36.46 -3.04 28.38
CA GLU A 909 -37.09 -2.44 27.20
C GLU A 909 -36.72 -3.18 25.90
N ALA A 910 -37.47 -2.89 24.83
CA ALA A 910 -37.20 -3.40 23.49
C ALA A 910 -35.91 -2.81 22.91
N TRP A 911 -35.08 -3.61 22.26
CA TRP A 911 -33.85 -3.15 21.60
C TRP A 911 -34.01 -3.05 20.08
N PRO A 912 -33.19 -2.25 19.37
CA PRO A 912 -33.20 -2.19 17.90
C PRO A 912 -32.96 -3.53 17.19
N GLY A 913 -32.25 -4.48 17.79
CA GLY A 913 -31.89 -5.78 17.21
C GLY A 913 -31.09 -6.64 18.19
N ILE A 914 -30.28 -7.55 17.67
CA ILE A 914 -29.34 -8.34 18.50
C ILE A 914 -28.25 -7.46 19.10
N GLY A 915 -27.93 -7.67 20.38
CA GLY A 915 -26.95 -6.86 21.13
C GLY A 915 -25.49 -7.11 20.77
N TYR A 916 -25.13 -8.25 20.17
CA TYR A 916 -23.74 -8.65 19.92
C TYR A 916 -23.30 -8.39 18.48
N HIS A 917 -21.99 -8.33 18.24
CA HIS A 917 -21.39 -8.16 16.90
C HIS A 917 -21.02 -9.51 16.29
N TYR A 918 -20.49 -10.41 17.10
CA TYR A 918 -20.10 -11.75 16.68
C TYR A 918 -20.67 -12.80 17.62
N PHE A 919 -21.11 -13.91 17.05
CA PHE A 919 -21.71 -15.05 17.74
C PHE A 919 -20.91 -16.31 17.43
N ILE A 920 -20.44 -17.01 18.47
CA ILE A 920 -19.60 -18.20 18.35
C ILE A 920 -20.42 -19.42 18.82
N HIS A 921 -20.74 -20.29 17.87
CA HIS A 921 -21.48 -21.54 18.09
C HIS A 921 -20.63 -22.59 18.80
N ALA A 922 -21.27 -23.59 19.42
CA ALA A 922 -20.59 -24.64 20.20
C ALA A 922 -19.62 -25.51 19.37
N ASP A 923 -19.81 -25.57 18.05
CA ASP A 923 -18.94 -26.25 17.09
C ASP A 923 -17.79 -25.35 16.58
N GLY A 924 -17.72 -24.10 17.04
CA GLY A 924 -16.71 -23.13 16.63
C GLY A 924 -17.06 -22.33 15.37
N ASN A 925 -18.25 -22.48 14.79
CA ASN A 925 -18.69 -21.61 13.69
C ASN A 925 -18.87 -20.17 14.19
N ILE A 926 -18.39 -19.20 13.40
CA ILE A 926 -18.48 -17.76 13.72
C ILE A 926 -19.51 -17.11 12.80
N GLU A 927 -20.46 -16.40 13.39
CA GLU A 927 -21.40 -15.57 12.66
C GLU A 927 -21.29 -14.10 13.08
N GLN A 928 -21.10 -13.23 12.09
CA GLN A 928 -21.21 -11.79 12.31
C GLN A 928 -22.70 -11.41 12.32
N THR A 929 -23.14 -10.86 13.45
CA THR A 929 -24.54 -10.57 13.77
C THR A 929 -24.84 -9.07 13.80
N ASN A 930 -23.81 -8.22 13.82
CA ASN A 930 -23.93 -6.77 13.65
C ASN A 930 -22.68 -6.17 12.97
N GLN A 931 -22.81 -4.97 12.41
CA GLN A 931 -21.68 -4.24 11.82
C GLN A 931 -20.79 -3.66 12.93
N LEU A 932 -19.47 -3.56 12.71
CA LEU A 932 -18.52 -3.04 13.71
C LEU A 932 -18.81 -1.57 14.08
N GLU A 933 -19.31 -0.79 13.12
CA GLU A 933 -19.74 0.60 13.30
C GLU A 933 -21.05 0.73 14.07
N THR A 934 -21.75 -0.36 14.38
CA THR A 934 -22.98 -0.31 15.17
C THR A 934 -22.66 -0.26 16.66
N ALA A 935 -23.14 0.75 17.38
CA ALA A 935 -23.10 0.77 18.84
C ALA A 935 -24.23 -0.11 19.41
N SER A 936 -24.10 -1.44 19.27
CA SER A 936 -25.13 -2.40 19.69
C SER A 936 -25.20 -2.54 21.20
N TYR A 937 -26.36 -2.94 21.73
CA TYR A 937 -26.62 -2.90 23.17
C TYR A 937 -26.15 -4.18 23.86
N HIS A 938 -24.86 -4.30 24.20
CA HIS A 938 -24.31 -5.46 24.90
C HIS A 938 -23.64 -5.14 26.24
N VAL A 939 -23.11 -3.93 26.43
CA VAL A 939 -22.51 -3.49 27.69
C VAL A 939 -23.02 -2.09 28.01
N TYR A 940 -23.79 -1.97 29.10
CA TYR A 940 -24.38 -0.71 29.52
C TYR A 940 -23.31 0.37 29.65
N ARG A 941 -23.53 1.56 29.08
CA ARG A 941 -22.60 2.72 28.99
C ARG A 941 -21.28 2.51 28.23
N HIS A 942 -21.02 1.32 27.69
CA HIS A 942 -19.77 1.02 26.99
C HIS A 942 -19.98 0.54 25.54
N ASN A 943 -21.23 0.55 25.07
CA ASN A 943 -21.60 0.26 23.69
C ASN A 943 -20.96 1.22 22.66
N GLY A 944 -20.54 2.43 23.05
CA GLY A 944 -20.00 3.42 22.10
C GLY A 944 -18.59 3.10 21.57
N TYR A 945 -17.84 2.22 22.24
CA TYR A 945 -16.42 1.98 21.95
C TYR A 945 -16.01 0.50 22.02
N SER A 946 -16.96 -0.41 22.26
CA SER A 946 -16.66 -1.84 22.43
C SER A 946 -17.37 -2.72 21.40
N VAL A 947 -16.71 -3.82 21.01
CA VAL A 947 -17.25 -4.87 20.15
C VAL A 947 -17.64 -6.07 21.00
N GLY A 948 -18.91 -6.46 20.95
CA GLY A 948 -19.44 -7.62 21.67
C GLY A 948 -19.24 -8.93 20.92
N VAL A 949 -18.46 -9.85 21.50
CA VAL A 949 -18.26 -11.23 21.03
C VAL A 949 -18.93 -12.18 22.02
N VAL A 950 -19.95 -12.92 21.59
CA VAL A 950 -20.72 -13.82 22.45
C VAL A 950 -20.44 -15.30 22.16
N PHE A 951 -20.20 -16.08 23.21
CA PHE A 951 -20.06 -17.53 23.16
C PHE A 951 -21.41 -18.19 23.48
N SER A 952 -21.91 -19.06 22.61
CA SER A 952 -23.17 -19.77 22.85
C SER A 952 -23.04 -20.77 24.01
N GLY A 953 -23.99 -20.73 24.93
CA GLY A 953 -23.95 -21.50 26.16
C GLY A 953 -24.10 -20.68 27.45
N SER A 954 -24.07 -21.40 28.57
CA SER A 954 -24.15 -20.88 29.93
C SER A 954 -22.98 -21.44 30.74
N PHE A 955 -22.09 -20.55 31.19
CA PHE A 955 -20.82 -20.86 31.87
C PHE A 955 -20.85 -20.44 33.34
N MET A 956 -21.98 -20.70 34.01
CA MET A 956 -22.22 -20.33 35.42
C MET A 956 -22.15 -21.51 36.40
N ASN A 957 -21.90 -22.72 35.90
CA ASN A 957 -22.11 -23.98 36.63
C ASN A 957 -20.96 -24.99 36.45
N GLY A 958 -19.70 -24.53 36.46
CA GLY A 958 -18.54 -25.40 36.26
C GLY A 958 -18.32 -25.82 34.80
N LYS A 959 -19.11 -25.32 33.84
CA LYS A 959 -18.90 -25.54 32.41
C LYS A 959 -18.15 -24.38 31.79
N ILE A 960 -17.23 -24.69 30.87
CA ILE A 960 -16.49 -23.72 30.05
C ILE A 960 -16.87 -23.87 28.57
N PRO A 961 -16.53 -22.90 27.69
CA PRO A 961 -16.72 -23.06 26.26
C PRO A 961 -15.99 -24.30 25.71
N THR A 962 -16.49 -24.88 24.62
CA THR A 962 -15.84 -26.03 23.97
C THR A 962 -14.47 -25.66 23.42
N THR A 963 -13.61 -26.64 23.17
CA THR A 963 -12.31 -26.40 22.52
C THR A 963 -12.46 -25.72 21.16
N ALA A 964 -13.48 -26.10 20.39
CA ALA A 964 -13.78 -25.46 19.11
C ALA A 964 -14.19 -23.99 19.27
N GLN A 965 -15.01 -23.68 20.29
CA GLN A 965 -15.36 -22.31 20.65
C GLN A 965 -14.14 -21.50 21.06
N LEU A 966 -13.28 -22.03 21.93
CA LEU A 966 -12.06 -21.34 22.38
C LEU A 966 -11.10 -21.10 21.22
N ARG A 967 -10.93 -22.07 20.31
CA ARG A 967 -10.08 -21.94 19.12
C ARG A 967 -10.58 -20.84 18.18
N SER A 968 -11.83 -20.93 17.75
CA SER A 968 -12.41 -19.97 16.81
C SER A 968 -12.58 -18.59 17.44
N GLY A 969 -12.96 -18.54 18.72
CA GLY A 969 -13.08 -17.30 19.48
C GLY A 969 -11.74 -16.60 19.68
N ALA A 970 -10.67 -17.34 20.00
CA ALA A 970 -9.33 -16.78 20.08
C ALA A 970 -8.85 -16.23 18.74
N HIS A 971 -9.08 -16.95 17.63
CA HIS A 971 -8.72 -16.49 16.29
C HIS A 971 -9.47 -15.20 15.93
N LEU A 972 -10.78 -15.16 16.17
CA LEU A 972 -11.58 -13.96 15.95
C LEU A 972 -11.09 -12.78 16.78
N VAL A 973 -10.83 -12.98 18.07
CA VAL A 973 -10.38 -11.90 18.95
C VAL A 973 -8.99 -11.42 18.55
N ALA A 974 -8.06 -12.31 18.23
CA ALA A 974 -6.72 -11.96 17.79
C ALA A 974 -6.73 -11.19 16.45
N TRP A 975 -7.59 -11.61 15.51
CA TRP A 975 -7.80 -10.87 14.26
C TRP A 975 -8.44 -9.50 14.52
N LEU A 976 -9.46 -9.38 15.36
CA LEU A 976 -10.06 -8.09 15.74
C LEU A 976 -9.04 -7.16 16.43
N MET A 977 -8.16 -7.73 17.26
CA MET A 977 -7.07 -6.98 17.89
C MET A 977 -6.09 -6.40 16.85
N GLN A 978 -5.74 -7.19 15.83
CA GLN A 978 -4.93 -6.73 14.71
C GLN A 978 -5.65 -5.65 13.89
N GLU A 979 -6.87 -5.91 13.44
CA GLU A 979 -7.59 -4.98 12.54
C GLU A 979 -7.95 -3.65 13.21
N LEU A 980 -8.30 -3.68 14.50
CA LEU A 980 -8.74 -2.51 15.25
C LEU A 980 -7.65 -1.92 16.16
N GLN A 981 -6.43 -2.48 16.11
CA GLN A 981 -5.29 -2.06 16.94
C GLN A 981 -5.62 -2.09 18.45
N ILE A 982 -6.33 -3.14 18.88
CA ILE A 982 -6.76 -3.32 20.27
C ILE A 982 -5.72 -4.19 20.99
N PRO A 983 -5.06 -3.70 22.06
CA PRO A 983 -4.14 -4.52 22.85
C PRO A 983 -4.91 -5.59 23.65
N LEU A 984 -4.26 -6.72 23.95
CA LEU A 984 -4.87 -7.83 24.71
C LEU A 984 -5.44 -7.36 26.07
N ALA A 985 -4.79 -6.36 26.69
CA ALA A 985 -5.24 -5.72 27.92
C ALA A 985 -6.64 -5.08 27.85
N ARG A 986 -7.18 -4.85 26.65
CA ARG A 986 -8.52 -4.28 26.38
C ARG A 986 -9.54 -5.31 25.88
N VAL A 987 -9.23 -6.60 26.01
CA VAL A 987 -10.19 -7.71 25.86
C VAL A 987 -10.76 -8.04 27.25
N TRP A 988 -12.02 -7.72 27.50
CA TRP A 988 -12.66 -7.84 28.81
C TRP A 988 -13.94 -8.67 28.74
N GLY A 989 -14.21 -9.49 29.74
CA GLY A 989 -15.55 -10.05 29.97
C GLY A 989 -16.54 -8.97 30.37
N HIS A 990 -17.82 -9.13 30.04
CA HIS A 990 -18.87 -8.13 30.34
C HIS A 990 -18.84 -7.63 31.80
N ARG A 991 -18.71 -8.52 32.78
CA ARG A 991 -18.62 -8.18 34.21
C ARG A 991 -17.44 -7.31 34.63
N GLU A 992 -16.47 -7.14 33.74
CA GLU A 992 -15.23 -6.42 34.00
C GLU A 992 -15.30 -4.97 33.54
N PHE A 993 -16.37 -4.61 32.82
CA PHE A 993 -16.68 -3.22 32.48
C PHE A 993 -17.27 -2.49 33.71
N PRO A 994 -16.88 -1.23 33.95
CA PRO A 994 -17.46 -0.40 35.01
C PRO A 994 -18.98 -0.33 34.94
N GLU A 995 -19.66 -0.07 36.07
CA GLU A 995 -21.12 0.14 36.12
C GLU A 995 -21.99 -1.05 35.63
N ASN A 996 -21.40 -2.22 35.36
CA ASN A 996 -22.11 -3.42 34.92
C ASN A 996 -22.10 -4.50 36.01
N SER A 997 -23.21 -4.64 36.74
CA SER A 997 -23.41 -5.73 37.71
C SER A 997 -23.99 -6.98 37.03
N THR A 998 -23.12 -7.82 36.46
CA THR A 998 -23.50 -9.05 35.74
C THR A 998 -22.56 -10.21 36.06
N VAL A 999 -23.05 -11.44 35.86
CA VAL A 999 -22.23 -12.67 35.94
C VAL A 999 -21.57 -12.98 34.59
N CYS A 1000 -22.05 -12.39 33.49
CA CYS A 1000 -21.55 -12.57 32.13
C CYS A 1000 -20.03 -12.23 32.03
N PRO A 1001 -19.19 -13.04 31.36
CA PRO A 1001 -19.51 -14.19 30.52
C PRO A 1001 -19.57 -15.53 31.27
N GLY A 1002 -19.78 -15.51 32.59
CA GLY A 1002 -19.92 -16.68 33.43
C GLY A 1002 -19.15 -16.55 34.75
N SER A 1003 -19.55 -17.31 35.77
CA SER A 1003 -18.76 -17.43 37.01
C SER A 1003 -17.39 -18.05 36.73
N GLU A 1004 -17.32 -18.95 35.75
CA GLU A 1004 -16.10 -19.65 35.33
C GLU A 1004 -15.10 -18.76 34.56
N TRP A 1005 -15.45 -17.51 34.25
CA TRP A 1005 -14.58 -16.57 33.52
C TRP A 1005 -13.29 -16.28 34.30
N THR A 1006 -13.43 -15.76 35.52
CA THR A 1006 -12.31 -15.47 36.45
C THR A 1006 -12.31 -16.36 37.69
N GLY A 1007 -13.40 -17.07 37.96
CA GLY A 1007 -13.51 -18.07 39.03
C GLY A 1007 -13.52 -19.48 38.47
N GLY A 1008 -13.47 -20.49 39.34
CA GLY A 1008 -13.59 -21.91 38.95
C GLY A 1008 -12.55 -22.34 37.91
N ASN A 1009 -13.00 -22.82 36.76
CA ASN A 1009 -12.17 -23.33 35.66
C ASN A 1009 -11.43 -22.25 34.84
N ARG A 1010 -11.61 -20.96 35.18
CA ARG A 1010 -10.82 -19.82 34.66
C ARG A 1010 -10.64 -19.81 33.14
N TRP A 1011 -11.72 -19.97 32.39
CA TRP A 1011 -11.62 -20.08 30.92
C TRP A 1011 -11.17 -18.80 30.22
N ARG A 1012 -11.10 -17.66 30.94
CA ARG A 1012 -10.40 -16.46 30.47
C ARG A 1012 -8.93 -16.75 30.15
N ASP A 1013 -8.24 -17.47 31.03
CA ASP A 1013 -6.81 -17.75 30.87
C ASP A 1013 -6.59 -18.65 29.65
N LEU A 1014 -7.45 -19.66 29.47
CA LEU A 1014 -7.44 -20.55 28.30
C LEU A 1014 -7.68 -19.79 26.98
N LEU A 1015 -8.60 -18.82 26.99
CA LEU A 1015 -8.85 -17.97 25.82
C LEU A 1015 -7.65 -17.08 25.51
N PHE A 1016 -7.03 -16.48 26.54
CA PHE A 1016 -5.92 -15.54 26.39
C PHE A 1016 -4.65 -16.25 25.92
N GLU A 1017 -4.33 -17.40 26.52
CA GLU A 1017 -3.23 -18.26 26.08
C GLU A 1017 -3.38 -18.60 24.58
N ARG A 1018 -4.61 -18.92 24.15
CA ARG A 1018 -4.87 -19.24 22.74
C ARG A 1018 -4.77 -18.02 21.82
N ILE A 1019 -5.17 -16.83 22.27
CA ILE A 1019 -4.98 -15.56 21.54
C ILE A 1019 -3.49 -15.28 21.35
N GLU A 1020 -2.70 -15.39 22.41
CA GLU A 1020 -1.25 -15.19 22.37
C GLU A 1020 -0.56 -16.20 21.46
N GLN A 1021 -0.94 -17.48 21.50
CA GLN A 1021 -0.44 -18.49 20.55
C GLN A 1021 -0.71 -18.05 19.11
N ILE A 1022 -1.92 -17.59 18.80
CA ILE A 1022 -2.32 -17.15 17.46
C ILE A 1022 -1.55 -15.90 17.01
N GLN A 1023 -1.32 -14.94 17.90
CA GLN A 1023 -0.50 -13.75 17.61
C GLN A 1023 0.95 -14.12 17.30
N ASN A 1024 1.46 -15.20 17.90
CA ASN A 1024 2.80 -15.74 17.65
C ASN A 1024 2.86 -16.71 16.45
N GLY A 1025 1.81 -16.82 15.63
CA GLY A 1025 1.76 -17.74 14.50
C GLY A 1025 1.57 -19.21 14.87
N ILE A 1026 1.30 -19.51 16.14
CA ILE A 1026 1.11 -20.85 16.68
C ILE A 1026 -0.39 -21.20 16.69
N GLY A 1027 -0.75 -22.24 15.94
CA GLY A 1027 -2.07 -22.86 16.03
C GLY A 1027 -3.21 -22.14 15.29
N VAL A 1028 -2.94 -21.21 14.38
CA VAL A 1028 -3.89 -20.86 13.30
C VAL A 1028 -3.78 -21.94 12.22
N LYS A 1029 -4.34 -23.12 12.50
CA LYS A 1029 -4.38 -24.18 11.52
C LYS A 1029 -5.57 -23.94 10.60
N SER A 1030 -5.36 -23.15 9.54
CA SER A 1030 -6.38 -22.87 8.53
C SER A 1030 -6.78 -24.13 7.75
N ILE A 1031 -5.95 -25.17 7.79
CA ILE A 1031 -6.16 -26.44 7.12
C ILE A 1031 -6.39 -27.53 8.16
N ARG A 1032 -7.51 -28.26 8.08
CA ARG A 1032 -7.79 -29.34 9.04
C ARG A 1032 -6.96 -30.59 8.75
N HIS A 1033 -6.80 -30.96 7.49
CA HIS A 1033 -5.99 -32.10 7.08
C HIS A 1033 -5.31 -31.81 5.75
N TYR A 1034 -3.98 -31.88 5.72
CA TYR A 1034 -3.16 -31.67 4.53
C TYR A 1034 -2.41 -32.94 4.14
N LEU A 1035 -2.58 -33.37 2.91
CA LEU A 1035 -1.87 -34.48 2.29
C LEU A 1035 -0.65 -33.91 1.55
N LEU A 1036 0.53 -34.10 2.11
CA LEU A 1036 1.78 -33.56 1.57
C LEU A 1036 2.45 -34.59 0.64
N LEU A 1037 2.55 -34.21 -0.64
CA LEU A 1037 3.28 -34.93 -1.68
C LEU A 1037 4.65 -34.26 -1.93
N TRP A 1038 5.63 -34.99 -2.45
CA TRP A 1038 6.95 -34.45 -2.72
C TRP A 1038 7.10 -33.90 -4.15
N GLN A 1039 7.89 -32.83 -4.31
CA GLN A 1039 8.37 -32.33 -5.60
C GLN A 1039 9.82 -31.84 -5.47
N ARG A 1040 10.57 -31.83 -6.57
CA ARG A 1040 11.89 -31.17 -6.65
C ARG A 1040 11.81 -29.84 -7.37
N ASP A 1041 12.79 -28.96 -7.15
CA ASP A 1041 12.86 -27.61 -7.74
C ASP A 1041 12.65 -27.64 -9.25
N PHE A 1042 11.82 -26.71 -9.74
CA PHE A 1042 11.45 -26.69 -11.13
C PHE A 1042 12.63 -26.24 -12.01
N PRO A 1043 12.92 -26.95 -13.13
CA PRO A 1043 12.24 -28.17 -13.59
C PRO A 1043 12.76 -29.43 -12.89
N GLY A 1044 11.89 -30.13 -12.14
CA GLY A 1044 12.24 -31.31 -11.34
C GLY A 1044 11.12 -32.36 -11.29
N PRO A 1045 11.44 -33.63 -10.97
CA PRO A 1045 10.43 -34.70 -10.88
C PRO A 1045 9.43 -34.45 -9.75
N VAL A 1046 8.18 -34.84 -10.00
CA VAL A 1046 7.06 -34.79 -9.05
C VAL A 1046 6.63 -36.21 -8.65
N ALA A 1047 6.00 -36.35 -7.49
CA ALA A 1047 5.45 -37.60 -6.94
C ALA A 1047 4.24 -38.17 -7.74
N ARG A 1048 4.43 -38.43 -9.05
CA ARG A 1048 3.33 -38.79 -9.96
C ARG A 1048 2.65 -40.10 -9.56
N GLN A 1049 3.42 -41.13 -9.22
CA GLN A 1049 2.86 -42.44 -8.88
C GLN A 1049 2.21 -42.43 -7.48
N ASP A 1050 2.83 -41.77 -6.50
CA ASP A 1050 2.26 -41.55 -5.17
C ASP A 1050 0.93 -40.78 -5.22
N LEU A 1051 0.83 -39.75 -6.08
CA LEU A 1051 -0.42 -39.03 -6.31
C LEU A 1051 -1.51 -39.95 -6.89
N VAL A 1052 -1.18 -40.78 -7.89
CA VAL A 1052 -2.12 -41.75 -8.47
C VAL A 1052 -2.61 -42.74 -7.40
N ASN A 1053 -1.70 -43.24 -6.58
CA ASN A 1053 -2.01 -44.17 -5.49
C ASN A 1053 -2.87 -43.52 -4.39
N ALA A 1054 -2.74 -42.21 -4.18
CA ALA A 1054 -3.52 -41.45 -3.21
C ALA A 1054 -4.93 -41.04 -3.68
N ILE A 1055 -5.29 -41.18 -4.97
CA ILE A 1055 -6.60 -40.74 -5.51
C ILE A 1055 -7.78 -41.31 -4.72
N GLY A 1056 -7.76 -42.61 -4.40
CA GLY A 1056 -8.84 -43.25 -3.64
C GLY A 1056 -8.97 -42.71 -2.21
N TYR A 1057 -7.82 -42.42 -1.58
CA TYR A 1057 -7.75 -41.81 -0.26
C TYR A 1057 -8.26 -40.36 -0.28
N ILE A 1058 -7.84 -39.58 -1.28
CA ILE A 1058 -8.30 -38.20 -1.49
C ILE A 1058 -9.81 -38.17 -1.72
N ALA A 1059 -10.35 -39.05 -2.56
CA ALA A 1059 -11.78 -39.14 -2.83
C ALA A 1059 -12.61 -39.47 -1.58
N ARG A 1060 -12.11 -40.38 -0.74
CA ARG A 1060 -12.81 -40.83 0.48
C ARG A 1060 -12.81 -39.79 1.60
N PHE A 1061 -11.66 -39.15 1.83
CA PHE A 1061 -11.43 -38.33 3.02
C PHE A 1061 -11.32 -36.82 2.73
N ARG A 1062 -11.21 -36.41 1.46
CA ARG A 1062 -11.16 -35.01 1.01
C ARG A 1062 -10.17 -34.12 1.79
N PRO A 1063 -8.89 -34.51 1.95
CA PRO A 1063 -7.87 -33.62 2.49
C PRO A 1063 -7.59 -32.44 1.53
N SER A 1064 -6.99 -31.37 2.05
CA SER A 1064 -6.26 -30.42 1.21
C SER A 1064 -5.00 -31.10 0.70
N VAL A 1065 -4.65 -30.95 -0.58
CA VAL A 1065 -3.53 -31.68 -1.20
C VAL A 1065 -2.55 -30.67 -1.78
N GLY A 1066 -1.25 -30.87 -1.54
CA GLY A 1066 -0.23 -30.03 -2.18
C GLY A 1066 1.20 -30.52 -1.92
N PHE A 1067 2.17 -29.71 -2.34
CA PHE A 1067 3.59 -30.08 -2.37
C PHE A 1067 4.48 -29.21 -1.46
N SER A 1068 3.91 -28.17 -0.87
CA SER A 1068 4.63 -27.20 -0.04
C SER A 1068 4.64 -27.61 1.42
N VAL A 1069 5.84 -27.80 1.99
CA VAL A 1069 6.06 -27.95 3.44
C VAL A 1069 5.62 -26.68 4.18
N GLU A 1070 5.85 -25.53 3.55
CA GLU A 1070 5.48 -24.21 4.09
C GLU A 1070 3.95 -24.04 4.18
N ASP A 1071 3.19 -24.57 3.22
CA ASP A 1071 1.72 -24.56 3.29
C ASP A 1071 1.21 -25.59 4.31
N ALA A 1072 1.86 -26.76 4.36
CA ALA A 1072 1.52 -27.83 5.29
C ALA A 1072 1.66 -27.41 6.76
N ARG A 1073 2.51 -26.41 7.09
CA ARG A 1073 2.65 -25.89 8.46
C ARG A 1073 1.36 -25.26 8.99
N TYR A 1074 0.44 -24.86 8.11
CA TYR A 1074 -0.87 -24.34 8.49
C TYR A 1074 -1.92 -25.45 8.69
N ALA A 1075 -1.51 -26.73 8.65
CA ALA A 1075 -2.41 -27.85 8.86
C ALA A 1075 -2.39 -28.41 10.30
N GLU A 1076 -3.58 -28.79 10.79
CA GLU A 1076 -3.74 -29.45 12.09
C GLU A 1076 -3.19 -30.89 12.02
N TYR A 1077 -3.55 -31.62 10.96
CA TYR A 1077 -3.01 -32.93 10.64
C TYR A 1077 -2.29 -32.89 9.28
N VAL A 1078 -1.09 -33.44 9.22
CA VAL A 1078 -0.33 -33.62 7.97
C VAL A 1078 -0.06 -35.09 7.74
N THR A 1079 -0.51 -35.61 6.60
CA THR A 1079 -0.14 -36.94 6.14
C THR A 1079 0.87 -36.80 4.99
N ILE A 1080 2.11 -37.20 5.24
CA ILE A 1080 3.19 -37.20 4.25
C ILE A 1080 3.11 -38.50 3.46
N ILE A 1081 3.10 -38.42 2.12
CA ILE A 1081 3.11 -39.59 1.24
C ILE A 1081 4.51 -39.76 0.63
N GLY A 1082 5.08 -40.95 0.80
CA GLY A 1082 6.40 -41.31 0.29
C GLY A 1082 7.53 -41.21 1.31
N GLY A 1083 8.69 -41.74 0.94
CA GLY A 1083 9.87 -41.85 1.82
C GLY A 1083 10.63 -40.52 2.05
N GLU A 1084 11.68 -40.58 2.87
CA GLU A 1084 12.50 -39.40 3.23
C GLU A 1084 13.25 -38.78 2.06
N ALA A 1085 13.43 -39.52 0.95
CA ALA A 1085 14.04 -39.00 -0.27
C ALA A 1085 13.17 -37.94 -0.99
N GLY A 1086 11.89 -37.83 -0.62
CA GLY A 1086 10.95 -36.85 -1.13
C GLY A 1086 10.74 -35.67 -0.16
N ILE A 1087 10.25 -35.96 1.05
CA ILE A 1087 10.10 -34.99 2.15
C ILE A 1087 11.01 -35.43 3.29
N SER A 1088 11.97 -34.59 3.67
CA SER A 1088 13.03 -34.95 4.60
C SER A 1088 12.54 -35.15 6.05
N ALA A 1089 13.39 -35.73 6.89
CA ALA A 1089 13.14 -35.80 8.33
C ALA A 1089 13.15 -34.42 9.00
N ASP A 1090 13.94 -33.47 8.45
CA ASP A 1090 13.98 -32.09 8.94
C ASP A 1090 12.68 -31.34 8.62
N ASP A 1091 12.09 -31.56 7.43
CA ASP A 1091 10.77 -31.02 7.08
C ASP A 1091 9.67 -31.59 7.99
N GLU A 1092 9.73 -32.89 8.27
CA GLU A 1092 8.80 -33.53 9.20
C GLU A 1092 8.96 -32.96 10.62
N LYS A 1093 10.20 -32.75 11.08
CA LYS A 1093 10.49 -32.11 12.37
C LYS A 1093 10.00 -30.67 12.39
N PHE A 1094 10.20 -29.91 11.32
CA PHE A 1094 9.71 -28.54 11.15
C PHE A 1094 8.19 -28.48 11.28
N LEU A 1095 7.45 -29.39 10.62
CA LEU A 1095 5.99 -29.43 10.74
C LEU A 1095 5.53 -29.74 12.17
N ARG A 1096 6.22 -30.66 12.86
CA ARG A 1096 5.93 -30.98 14.28
C ARG A 1096 6.23 -29.80 15.21
N THR A 1097 7.34 -29.09 15.02
CA THR A 1097 7.67 -27.91 15.85
C THR A 1097 6.68 -26.76 15.62
N HIS A 1098 6.06 -26.69 14.44
CA HIS A 1098 4.95 -25.77 14.15
C HIS A 1098 3.58 -26.30 14.59
N GLY A 1099 3.53 -27.34 15.44
CA GLY A 1099 2.32 -27.85 16.05
C GLY A 1099 1.41 -28.66 15.12
N CYS A 1100 1.94 -29.25 14.05
CA CYS A 1100 1.19 -30.19 13.23
C CYS A 1100 1.23 -31.60 13.84
N HIS A 1101 0.10 -32.32 13.79
CA HIS A 1101 0.07 -33.76 13.99
C HIS A 1101 0.49 -34.46 12.69
N VAL A 1102 1.77 -34.84 12.60
CA VAL A 1102 2.34 -35.41 11.37
C VAL A 1102 2.36 -36.94 11.44
N GLU A 1103 1.87 -37.61 10.40
CA GLU A 1103 2.15 -39.02 10.12
C GLU A 1103 2.70 -39.19 8.70
N ARG A 1104 3.53 -40.22 8.52
CA ARG A 1104 4.09 -40.57 7.21
C ARG A 1104 3.56 -41.93 6.78
N ILE A 1105 3.09 -41.99 5.53
CA ILE A 1105 2.70 -43.23 4.86
C ILE A 1105 3.73 -43.50 3.77
N ALA A 1106 4.67 -44.38 4.09
CA ALA A 1106 5.74 -44.79 3.19
C ALA A 1106 5.90 -46.32 3.25
N GLY A 1107 5.51 -47.02 2.18
CA GLY A 1107 5.89 -48.41 1.95
C GLY A 1107 7.34 -48.52 1.47
N ARG A 1108 7.86 -49.74 1.34
CA ARG A 1108 9.20 -49.99 0.76
C ARG A 1108 9.31 -49.51 -0.69
N ASN A 1109 8.17 -49.38 -1.37
CA ASN A 1109 8.02 -48.83 -2.70
C ASN A 1109 6.64 -48.18 -2.87
N GLU A 1110 6.41 -47.54 -4.01
CA GLU A 1110 5.17 -46.83 -4.34
C GLU A 1110 3.96 -47.78 -4.32
N ASP A 1111 4.10 -49.03 -4.78
CA ASP A 1111 3.02 -50.04 -4.77
C ASP A 1111 2.58 -50.45 -3.35
N GLU A 1112 3.53 -50.56 -2.42
CA GLU A 1112 3.22 -50.85 -1.02
C GLU A 1112 2.59 -49.62 -0.33
N THR A 1113 3.04 -48.41 -0.66
CA THR A 1113 2.41 -47.16 -0.22
C THR A 1113 0.94 -47.09 -0.67
N GLY A 1114 0.66 -47.45 -1.92
CA GLY A 1114 -0.71 -47.52 -2.43
C GLY A 1114 -1.59 -48.55 -1.71
N ARG A 1115 -1.03 -49.72 -1.34
CA ARG A 1115 -1.76 -50.73 -0.55
C ARG A 1115 -2.11 -50.24 0.86
N LEU A 1116 -1.21 -49.51 1.51
CA LEU A 1116 -1.46 -48.92 2.84
C LEU A 1116 -2.60 -47.89 2.78
N LEU A 1117 -2.61 -47.04 1.76
CA LEU A 1117 -3.68 -46.05 1.53
C LEU A 1117 -5.02 -46.72 1.23
N ALA A 1118 -5.04 -47.77 0.41
CA ALA A 1118 -6.24 -48.54 0.10
C ALA A 1118 -6.84 -49.21 1.35
N GLU A 1119 -5.99 -49.70 2.26
CA GLU A 1119 -6.44 -50.31 3.51
C GLU A 1119 -7.09 -49.30 4.46
N LEU A 1120 -6.52 -48.09 4.57
CA LEU A 1120 -7.14 -46.98 5.33
C LEU A 1120 -8.54 -46.63 4.79
N VAL A 1121 -8.67 -46.52 3.47
CA VAL A 1121 -9.96 -46.30 2.80
C VAL A 1121 -10.96 -47.41 3.11
N ARG A 1122 -10.52 -48.68 3.02
CA ARG A 1122 -11.36 -49.86 3.29
C ARG A 1122 -11.84 -49.91 4.73
N GLN A 1123 -10.99 -49.56 5.67
CA GLN A 1123 -11.31 -49.52 7.10
C GLN A 1123 -12.11 -48.25 7.50
N GLY A 1124 -12.24 -47.28 6.59
CA GLY A 1124 -12.85 -45.97 6.90
C GLY A 1124 -12.02 -45.14 7.88
N ARG A 1125 -10.76 -45.52 8.14
CA ARG A 1125 -9.85 -44.81 9.04
C ARG A 1125 -9.09 -43.77 8.25
N ARG A 1126 -9.14 -42.52 8.70
CA ARG A 1126 -8.44 -41.41 8.05
C ARG A 1126 -6.93 -41.49 8.28
N PHE A 1127 -6.50 -41.85 9.48
CA PHE A 1127 -5.08 -41.90 9.85
C PHE A 1127 -4.67 -43.30 10.31
N MET A 1128 -3.39 -43.65 10.18
CA MET A 1128 -2.88 -44.90 10.74
C MET A 1128 -2.76 -44.82 12.26
N ASN A 1129 -2.20 -43.71 12.74
CA ASN A 1129 -1.74 -43.58 14.13
C ASN A 1129 -2.60 -42.64 14.98
N PHE A 1130 -3.49 -41.87 14.36
CA PHE A 1130 -4.40 -40.97 15.07
C PHE A 1130 -5.81 -41.56 15.11
N ASP A 1131 -6.47 -41.44 16.26
CA ASP A 1131 -7.88 -41.77 16.44
C ASP A 1131 -8.61 -40.46 16.77
N VAL A 1132 -9.32 -39.92 15.77
CA VAL A 1132 -9.81 -38.53 15.77
C VAL A 1132 -11.15 -38.44 15.07
N ASP A 1133 -12.09 -37.74 15.72
CA ASP A 1133 -13.45 -37.54 15.21
C ASP A 1133 -13.43 -36.38 14.19
N PHE A 1134 -13.55 -36.73 12.90
CA PHE A 1134 -13.32 -35.83 11.76
C PHE A 1134 -14.61 -35.33 11.12
#